data_AF-A0A8H6DCT3-F1
#
_entry.id   AF-A0A8H6DCT3-F1
#
_cell.length_a   1.000
_cell.length_b   1.000
_cell.length_c   1.000
_cell.angle_alpha   90.00
_cell.angle_beta   90.00
_cell.angle_gamma   90.00
#
_symmetry.space_group_name_H-M   'P 1'
#
loop_
_entity.id
_entity.type
_entity.pdbx_description
1 polymer ?
#
loop_
_entity_poly.entity_id
_entity_poly.type
_entity_poly.pdbx_seq_one_letter_code
_entity_poly.pdbx_strand_id
1 'polypeptide(L)'
;MLPAAQMELVCAARPYLNDAPWTLTAIDARSHHPYNRSSVVEVPVPAAELDPAPVFLIRDAATDAGVHSPEQAIAQTGPQSDVISTGLVSLQTAHSLLGLFHIHYGRWVRFPEDIPTDRLLLQVRKSPLLLCSIFLISVRHTSQNLADRLAPRLFEESKRLITTSLLEVPQTVEFFQAVLILSLWSTTIGQVPLSIDSWLLTGYAIQQALASPHFMDVIRPGSSQHSSDSLDAWCLWNHLCVAHLQYCVGTRRHSLLTQAQVDQCVDFVKSNEVNNYEARMGAEVQLYWIIYNKCGIAQVDLAGTKLALQAWQQDWMVLFHEPRSQFLQMGFHFAHLLAHCQSLKSPKSVMHSSFLKEMIKHSKIIINLAIDTTDDRTRHLTDHIYHILSFSALTLCRIVHTYESKLRAANYDTTELDNIVFKLINWFKTIGLPCHAAHILGDIVHAQFQKLRPDFQPSTPLVTGALSENPDEYFSPAKFFDETRPPIHSLAPLAALSRRWQPLIEEASFRELKLNSESILYAIENNILTPRRLSYLRRLYYSFPQPDEEHPPTTRAEIDTGFVPLFRLLAQIPLQDEPLVDFNVTIPWAPSGPSYLSKLEDHVKDNFDELKASLPEVPMIRSFYLCRGFDRFFYSPRSFCLIVGTMSRLGSLTLRLMSQRGPENVLKERNELARSLNGLPSSIHQFDLDYYVNPRLLLDAMSLAPTEEDILSRELCKFSQREGLKDFSFEGSIEPTIFWPPESDTAEEPHWPSLKAFELTPSDISPLGKRLVVRNVWRSPDSWHPMYPVDDVANEYFTAAARCVSRMPKAEYLSVELKDSWSTTLVFCTGYPNDPDEPILRLSGGGGAKISGGTEKEWRKTAEIHNLKFSMEVDEEENQGIDNES
;
A
#
# COMPACT_ATOMS: atom_id res chain seq x y z
N MET A 1 46.85 17.48 9.58
CA MET A 1 46.46 17.69 10.99
C MET A 1 44.94 17.85 11.05
N LEU A 2 44.29 16.78 11.47
CA LEU A 2 42.94 16.68 12.06
C LEU A 2 42.89 17.45 13.40
N PRO A 3 41.71 17.78 14.00
CA PRO A 3 40.56 16.88 14.28
C PRO A 3 39.18 17.43 13.84
N ALA A 4 38.15 16.65 13.45
CA ALA A 4 37.45 15.47 14.01
C ALA A 4 36.63 15.73 15.29
N ALA A 5 35.29 15.70 15.14
CA ALA A 5 34.28 14.99 15.97
C ALA A 5 32.88 15.47 15.53
N GLN A 6 32.09 14.70 14.77
CA GLN A 6 31.21 13.59 15.16
C GLN A 6 29.83 14.00 15.73
N MET A 7 28.82 13.50 15.02
CA MET A 7 27.42 13.20 15.38
C MET A 7 27.11 13.04 16.88
N GLU A 8 25.90 13.47 17.27
CA GLU A 8 24.93 12.55 17.89
C GLU A 8 23.47 13.05 17.75
N LEU A 9 22.62 12.15 17.26
CA LEU A 9 21.16 12.14 17.39
C LEU A 9 20.82 11.75 18.84
N VAL A 10 19.91 12.47 19.52
CA VAL A 10 19.06 11.87 20.58
C VAL A 10 17.69 12.54 20.64
N CYS A 11 16.65 11.74 20.46
CA CYS A 11 15.26 11.98 20.81
C CYS A 11 15.06 12.19 22.32
N ALA A 12 14.24 13.14 22.77
CA ALA A 12 13.45 12.98 24.00
C ALA A 12 12.29 13.97 24.09
N ALA A 13 11.11 13.43 24.37
CA ALA A 13 9.89 14.14 24.71
C ALA A 13 9.80 14.44 26.23
N ARG A 14 8.90 15.39 26.56
CA ARG A 14 8.19 15.62 27.85
C ARG A 14 8.91 16.41 28.98
N PRO A 15 8.19 16.94 30.00
CA PRO A 15 7.31 18.12 29.93
C PRO A 15 7.59 19.10 31.11
N TYR A 16 7.08 20.34 31.08
CA TYR A 16 7.05 21.17 32.31
C TYR A 16 5.63 21.68 32.59
N LEU A 17 5.18 21.31 33.79
CA LEU A 17 4.01 21.77 34.52
C LEU A 17 4.26 23.15 35.15
N ASN A 18 3.20 23.95 35.16
CA ASN A 18 2.76 24.94 36.16
C ASN A 18 3.71 26.07 36.62
N ASP A 19 3.31 27.33 36.48
CA ASP A 19 2.48 28.02 37.48
C ASP A 19 1.97 29.41 37.05
N ALA A 20 0.79 29.73 37.59
CA ALA A 20 -0.17 30.84 37.45
C ALA A 20 0.38 32.28 37.71
N PRO A 21 -0.41 33.37 37.97
CA PRO A 21 -1.87 33.54 38.03
C PRO A 21 -2.43 34.87 37.46
N TRP A 22 -3.75 34.95 37.25
CA TRP A 22 -4.51 36.20 37.49
C TRP A 22 -5.80 35.91 38.26
N THR A 23 -6.02 36.76 39.25
CA THR A 23 -6.87 36.65 40.43
C THR A 23 -8.34 36.99 40.19
N LEU A 24 -9.21 36.16 40.78
CA LEU A 24 -10.57 36.49 41.20
C LEU A 24 -10.52 37.13 42.60
N THR A 25 -11.15 38.30 42.78
CA THR A 25 -11.52 38.82 44.11
C THR A 25 -12.98 38.52 44.40
N ALA A 26 -13.17 37.90 45.56
CA ALA A 26 -14.41 37.45 46.16
C ALA A 26 -15.31 38.60 46.67
N ILE A 27 -16.62 38.33 46.76
CA ILE A 27 -17.45 38.82 47.86
C ILE A 27 -18.29 37.67 48.43
N ASP A 28 -18.24 37.63 49.75
CA ASP A 28 -18.67 36.68 50.77
C ASP A 28 -20.12 36.17 50.72
N ALA A 29 -20.27 34.93 51.18
CA ALA A 29 -21.51 34.37 51.70
C ALA A 29 -21.65 34.70 53.19
N ARG A 30 -22.84 35.15 53.63
CA ARG A 30 -23.28 35.05 55.02
C ARG A 30 -24.70 34.48 55.09
N SER A 31 -24.85 33.55 56.02
CA SER A 31 -26.03 32.77 56.38
C SER A 31 -27.05 33.58 57.21
N HIS A 32 -28.35 33.30 57.04
CA HIS A 32 -29.39 33.19 58.09
C HIS A 32 -30.74 32.68 57.50
N HIS A 33 -31.36 31.70 58.18
CA HIS A 33 -32.70 31.09 57.99
C HIS A 33 -33.88 32.02 58.44
N PRO A 34 -35.18 31.60 58.44
CA PRO A 34 -36.12 31.22 57.36
C PRO A 34 -37.50 31.97 57.46
N TYR A 35 -38.50 31.60 56.62
CA TYR A 35 -39.89 32.14 56.45
C TYR A 35 -39.96 33.50 55.70
N ASN A 36 -40.92 33.82 54.82
CA ASN A 36 -42.31 33.39 54.66
C ASN A 36 -42.79 33.72 53.21
N ARG A 37 -43.85 33.06 52.76
CA ARG A 37 -44.58 33.28 51.49
C ARG A 37 -44.92 34.76 51.23
N SER A 38 -44.85 35.19 49.97
CA SER A 38 -45.93 35.92 49.28
C SER A 38 -45.66 36.00 47.78
N SER A 39 -46.65 35.59 47.01
CA SER A 39 -46.78 35.66 45.55
C SER A 39 -46.47 37.04 44.98
N VAL A 40 -45.48 37.12 44.09
CA VAL A 40 -45.41 38.17 43.07
C VAL A 40 -45.58 37.46 41.73
N VAL A 41 -46.66 37.78 41.05
CA VAL A 41 -46.90 37.43 39.65
C VAL A 41 -45.86 38.17 38.84
N GLU A 42 -44.77 37.49 38.44
CA GLU A 42 -43.91 37.99 37.37
C GLU A 42 -44.65 37.81 36.05
N VAL A 43 -45.07 38.95 35.50
CA VAL A 43 -45.53 39.08 34.12
C VAL A 43 -44.42 38.54 33.21
N PRO A 44 -44.71 37.67 32.21
CA PRO A 44 -43.69 37.23 31.28
C PRO A 44 -43.14 38.46 30.54
N VAL A 45 -41.87 38.77 30.75
CA VAL A 45 -41.15 39.70 29.89
C VAL A 45 -41.12 39.04 28.50
N PRO A 46 -41.59 39.70 27.43
CA PRO A 46 -41.48 39.14 26.08
C PRO A 46 -40.01 38.82 25.81
N ALA A 47 -39.74 37.61 25.31
CA ALA A 47 -38.40 37.19 24.93
C ALA A 47 -37.79 38.26 24.00
N ALA A 48 -36.80 38.99 24.51
CA ALA A 48 -36.08 39.96 23.70
C ALA A 48 -35.39 39.18 22.58
N GLU A 49 -35.80 39.42 21.34
CA GLU A 49 -35.02 39.03 20.16
C GLU A 49 -33.61 39.57 20.37
N LEU A 50 -32.61 38.70 20.59
CA LEU A 50 -31.22 39.15 20.65
C LEU A 50 -30.90 39.88 19.33
N ASP A 51 -30.43 41.12 19.46
CA ASP A 51 -29.95 41.90 18.34
C ASP A 51 -28.92 41.08 17.53
N PRO A 52 -28.99 41.09 16.18
CA PRO A 52 -28.06 40.34 15.35
C PRO A 52 -26.61 40.76 15.63
N ALA A 53 -25.66 39.83 15.52
CA ALA A 53 -24.27 40.15 15.88
C ALA A 53 -23.73 41.30 15.01
N PRO A 54 -22.81 42.14 15.52
CA PRO A 54 -22.45 43.40 14.86
C PRO A 54 -22.04 43.28 13.39
N VAL A 55 -21.30 42.23 13.04
CA VAL A 55 -20.85 42.01 11.65
C VAL A 55 -21.99 41.53 10.73
N PHE A 56 -22.96 40.78 11.27
CA PHE A 56 -24.16 40.39 10.53
C PHE A 56 -25.06 41.61 10.26
N LEU A 57 -25.26 42.48 11.25
CA LEU A 57 -25.94 43.77 11.05
C LEU A 57 -25.29 44.62 9.96
N ILE A 58 -23.95 44.72 9.98
CA ILE A 58 -23.21 45.47 8.95
C ILE A 58 -23.37 44.84 7.57
N ARG A 59 -23.30 43.51 7.47
CA ARG A 59 -23.48 42.79 6.19
C ARG A 59 -24.89 42.99 5.64
N ASP A 60 -25.90 42.86 6.49
CA ASP A 60 -27.30 42.98 6.08
C ASP A 60 -27.59 44.43 5.65
N ALA A 61 -27.13 45.42 6.42
CA ALA A 61 -27.20 46.83 6.03
C ALA A 61 -26.40 47.16 4.76
N ALA A 62 -25.24 46.53 4.54
CA ALA A 62 -24.46 46.67 3.30
C ALA A 62 -25.23 46.10 2.10
N THR A 63 -25.90 44.96 2.28
CA THR A 63 -26.74 44.32 1.27
C THR A 63 -27.95 45.20 0.92
N ASP A 64 -28.63 45.75 1.93
CA ASP A 64 -29.75 46.69 1.75
C ASP A 64 -29.32 48.01 1.08
N ALA A 65 -28.08 48.44 1.34
CA ALA A 65 -27.46 49.58 0.67
C ALA A 65 -26.96 49.27 -0.76
N GLY A 66 -27.17 48.05 -1.27
CA GLY A 66 -26.74 47.61 -2.60
C GLY A 66 -25.24 47.36 -2.75
N VAL A 67 -24.50 47.22 -1.63
CA VAL A 67 -23.07 46.89 -1.61
C VAL A 67 -22.92 45.37 -1.76
N HIS A 68 -22.71 44.91 -2.99
CA HIS A 68 -22.47 43.50 -3.30
C HIS A 68 -20.98 43.24 -3.55
N SER A 69 -20.50 42.03 -3.22
CA SER A 69 -19.14 41.64 -3.62
C SER A 69 -19.05 41.52 -5.16
N PRO A 70 -17.88 41.75 -5.77
CA PRO A 70 -17.68 41.53 -7.22
C PRO A 70 -18.05 40.10 -7.65
N GLU A 71 -17.83 39.12 -6.76
CA GLU A 71 -18.18 37.71 -6.98
C GLU A 71 -19.69 37.45 -6.90
N GLN A 72 -20.43 38.18 -6.05
CA GLN A 72 -21.89 38.07 -5.95
C GLN A 72 -22.60 38.66 -7.18
N ALA A 73 -22.08 39.73 -7.79
CA ALA A 73 -22.62 40.27 -9.04
C ALA A 73 -22.43 39.33 -10.24
N ILE A 74 -21.34 38.55 -10.24
CA ILE A 74 -21.03 37.53 -11.26
C ILE A 74 -21.86 36.25 -11.02
N ALA A 75 -22.03 35.84 -9.76
CA ALA A 75 -22.85 34.67 -9.40
C ALA A 75 -24.35 34.83 -9.71
N GLN A 76 -24.87 36.07 -9.70
CA GLN A 76 -26.27 36.35 -10.05
C GLN A 76 -26.56 36.33 -11.57
N THR A 77 -25.54 36.29 -12.43
CA THR A 77 -25.69 36.41 -13.88
C THR A 77 -25.21 35.20 -14.69
N GLY A 78 -24.52 34.24 -14.08
CA GLY A 78 -24.11 32.97 -14.71
C GLY A 78 -24.99 31.78 -14.29
N PRO A 79 -25.31 30.82 -15.17
CA PRO A 79 -25.98 29.59 -14.76
C PRO A 79 -25.09 28.85 -13.75
N GLN A 80 -25.61 28.60 -12.54
CA GLN A 80 -24.94 27.82 -11.52
C GLN A 80 -24.64 26.43 -12.10
N SER A 81 -23.36 26.18 -12.40
CA SER A 81 -22.93 24.98 -13.11
C SER A 81 -23.03 23.78 -12.18
N ASP A 82 -24.07 22.95 -12.38
CA ASP A 82 -24.28 21.70 -11.64
C ASP A 82 -23.79 20.47 -12.44
N VAL A 83 -23.74 19.31 -11.79
CA VAL A 83 -23.27 18.04 -12.41
C VAL A 83 -24.16 17.56 -13.57
N ILE A 84 -25.37 18.10 -13.73
CA ILE A 84 -26.25 17.81 -14.86
C ILE A 84 -25.95 18.76 -16.02
N SER A 85 -25.84 20.06 -15.73
CA SER A 85 -25.55 21.14 -16.67
C SER A 85 -24.17 21.01 -17.30
N THR A 86 -23.19 20.45 -16.56
CA THR A 86 -21.86 20.09 -17.07
C THR A 86 -21.84 18.81 -17.91
N GLY A 87 -22.94 18.07 -17.96
CA GLY A 87 -23.03 16.79 -18.69
C GLY A 87 -22.36 15.61 -17.97
N LEU A 88 -21.92 15.76 -16.71
CA LEU A 88 -21.37 14.65 -15.93
C LEU A 88 -22.43 13.57 -15.66
N VAL A 89 -23.67 13.98 -15.37
CA VAL A 89 -24.81 13.10 -15.14
C VAL A 89 -25.96 13.47 -16.08
N SER A 90 -26.47 12.51 -16.85
CA SER A 90 -27.64 12.74 -17.72
C SER A 90 -28.90 13.00 -16.90
N LEU A 91 -29.88 13.72 -17.44
CA LEU A 91 -31.15 13.98 -16.72
C LEU A 91 -31.88 12.70 -16.33
N GLN A 92 -31.85 11.68 -17.19
CA GLN A 92 -32.44 10.37 -16.90
C GLN A 92 -31.72 9.67 -15.74
N THR A 93 -30.38 9.64 -15.78
CA THR A 93 -29.56 9.07 -14.70
C THR A 93 -29.78 9.83 -13.40
N ALA A 94 -29.85 11.17 -13.44
CA ALA A 94 -30.12 12.03 -12.30
C ALA A 94 -31.46 11.68 -11.64
N HIS A 95 -32.53 11.51 -12.43
CA HIS A 95 -33.84 11.11 -11.91
C HIS A 95 -33.80 9.73 -11.24
N SER A 96 -33.11 8.75 -11.84
CA SER A 96 -32.94 7.41 -11.24
C SER A 96 -32.13 7.46 -9.93
N LEU A 97 -31.00 8.17 -9.91
CA LEU A 97 -30.15 8.30 -8.72
C LEU A 97 -30.87 9.04 -7.59
N LEU A 98 -31.64 10.07 -7.91
CA LEU A 98 -32.43 10.79 -6.92
C LEU A 98 -33.55 9.92 -6.33
N GLY A 99 -34.21 9.11 -7.16
CA GLY A 99 -35.20 8.14 -6.68
C GLY A 99 -34.59 7.12 -5.70
N LEU A 100 -33.43 6.55 -6.05
CA LEU A 100 -32.69 5.64 -5.16
C LEU A 100 -32.29 6.32 -3.85
N PHE A 101 -31.83 7.58 -3.92
CA PHE A 101 -31.48 8.36 -2.73
C PHE A 101 -32.68 8.53 -1.82
N HIS A 102 -33.79 9.00 -2.39
CA HIS A 102 -34.96 9.39 -1.62
C HIS A 102 -35.55 8.19 -0.86
N ILE A 103 -35.61 7.03 -1.51
CA ILE A 103 -36.09 5.77 -0.91
C ILE A 103 -35.21 5.30 0.25
N HIS A 104 -33.88 5.38 0.12
CA HIS A 104 -32.97 4.73 1.06
C HIS A 104 -32.35 5.68 2.10
N TYR A 105 -32.20 6.95 1.77
CA TYR A 105 -31.42 7.93 2.53
C TYR A 105 -32.18 9.22 2.85
N GLY A 106 -33.27 9.54 2.13
CA GLY A 106 -33.98 10.81 2.26
C GLY A 106 -34.35 11.19 3.70
N ARG A 107 -34.78 10.19 4.50
CA ARG A 107 -35.13 10.38 5.91
C ARG A 107 -33.98 10.85 6.81
N TRP A 108 -32.74 10.44 6.54
CA TRP A 108 -31.55 10.80 7.34
C TRP A 108 -31.23 12.29 7.28
N VAL A 109 -31.70 12.97 6.24
CA VAL A 109 -31.49 14.40 6.02
C VAL A 109 -32.82 15.16 5.84
N ARG A 110 -33.92 14.58 6.34
CA ARG A 110 -35.25 15.21 6.44
C ARG A 110 -35.89 15.65 5.12
N PHE A 111 -35.77 14.83 4.08
CA PHE A 111 -36.66 14.99 2.92
C PHE A 111 -38.05 14.40 3.20
N PRO A 112 -39.15 15.06 2.79
CA PRO A 112 -40.50 14.52 2.93
C PRO A 112 -40.62 13.18 2.18
N GLU A 113 -41.23 12.16 2.77
CA GLU A 113 -41.31 10.82 2.14
C GLU A 113 -42.18 10.83 0.86
N ASP A 114 -43.20 11.68 0.80
CA ASP A 114 -44.17 11.72 -0.30
C ASP A 114 -43.83 12.73 -1.43
N ILE A 115 -42.65 13.37 -1.39
CA ILE A 115 -42.30 14.35 -2.42
C ILE A 115 -42.04 13.67 -3.78
N PRO A 116 -42.68 14.11 -4.88
CA PRO A 116 -42.39 13.57 -6.21
C PRO A 116 -40.94 13.86 -6.63
N THR A 117 -40.26 12.89 -7.25
CA THR A 117 -38.85 12.98 -7.66
C THR A 117 -38.55 14.21 -8.52
N ASP A 118 -39.44 14.61 -9.44
CA ASP A 118 -39.26 15.81 -10.26
C ASP A 118 -39.23 17.10 -9.42
N ARG A 119 -40.10 17.18 -8.41
CA ARG A 119 -40.15 18.32 -7.49
C ARG A 119 -38.91 18.34 -6.60
N LEU A 120 -38.50 17.18 -6.10
CA LEU A 120 -37.28 17.05 -5.32
C LEU A 120 -36.06 17.45 -6.14
N LEU A 121 -35.99 17.05 -7.42
CA LEU A 121 -34.88 17.39 -8.31
C LEU A 121 -34.77 18.91 -8.50
N LEU A 122 -35.90 19.60 -8.70
CA LEU A 122 -35.94 21.06 -8.79
C LEU A 122 -35.46 21.75 -7.50
N GLN A 123 -35.71 21.15 -6.34
CA GLN A 123 -35.23 21.67 -5.06
C GLN A 123 -33.73 21.45 -4.90
N VAL A 124 -33.25 20.22 -5.07
CA VAL A 124 -31.84 19.89 -4.83
C VAL A 124 -30.89 20.52 -5.86
N ARG A 125 -31.34 20.80 -7.09
CA ARG A 125 -30.54 21.49 -8.11
C ARG A 125 -30.15 22.93 -7.74
N LYS A 126 -30.81 23.53 -6.74
CA LYS A 126 -30.42 24.84 -6.19
C LYS A 126 -29.11 24.80 -5.41
N SER A 127 -28.69 23.61 -4.97
CA SER A 127 -27.44 23.39 -4.24
C SER A 127 -26.60 22.34 -4.98
N PRO A 128 -25.58 22.76 -5.76
CA PRO A 128 -24.70 21.84 -6.47
C PRO A 128 -24.02 20.83 -5.53
N LEU A 129 -23.64 21.25 -4.33
CA LEU A 129 -23.00 20.40 -3.33
C LEU A 129 -23.95 19.29 -2.85
N LEU A 130 -25.19 19.65 -2.51
CA LEU A 130 -26.19 18.68 -2.10
C LEU A 130 -26.54 17.70 -3.23
N LEU A 131 -26.77 18.22 -4.44
CA LEU A 131 -27.04 17.41 -5.62
C LEU A 131 -25.91 16.39 -5.89
N CYS A 132 -24.66 16.85 -5.83
CA CYS A 132 -23.49 16.01 -6.04
C CYS A 132 -23.38 14.92 -4.95
N SER A 133 -23.56 15.30 -3.68
CA SER A 133 -23.52 14.37 -2.53
C SER A 133 -24.60 13.29 -2.63
N ILE A 134 -25.81 13.67 -3.05
CA ILE A 134 -26.94 12.76 -3.27
C ILE A 134 -26.61 11.74 -4.37
N PHE A 135 -26.11 12.18 -5.52
CA PHE A 135 -25.77 11.27 -6.61
C PHE A 135 -24.61 10.35 -6.24
N LEU A 136 -23.65 10.86 -5.50
CA LEU A 136 -22.48 10.13 -5.05
C LEU A 136 -22.84 8.97 -4.11
N ILE A 137 -23.72 9.18 -3.12
CA ILE A 137 -24.19 8.07 -2.29
C ILE A 137 -25.12 7.11 -3.04
N SER A 138 -25.90 7.60 -4.01
CA SER A 138 -26.84 6.74 -4.77
C SER A 138 -26.20 5.84 -5.79
N VAL A 139 -25.07 6.23 -6.39
CA VAL A 139 -24.48 5.51 -7.52
C VAL A 139 -24.11 4.06 -7.18
N ARG A 140 -23.82 3.78 -5.91
CA ARG A 140 -23.56 2.42 -5.37
C ARG A 140 -24.75 1.46 -5.45
N HIS A 141 -25.96 1.96 -5.75
CA HIS A 141 -27.17 1.17 -5.93
C HIS A 141 -27.49 0.93 -7.40
N THR A 142 -26.59 1.31 -8.30
CA THR A 142 -26.74 1.11 -9.73
C THR A 142 -25.94 -0.11 -10.20
N SER A 143 -25.55 -0.16 -11.47
CA SER A 143 -24.63 -1.19 -11.96
C SER A 143 -23.18 -0.86 -11.61
N GLN A 144 -22.35 -1.89 -11.46
CA GLN A 144 -20.91 -1.73 -11.20
C GLN A 144 -20.26 -0.76 -12.19
N ASN A 145 -20.50 -0.97 -13.49
CA ASN A 145 -19.96 -0.11 -14.55
C ASN A 145 -20.38 1.38 -14.45
N LEU A 146 -21.59 1.66 -13.93
CA LEU A 146 -22.00 3.05 -13.72
C LEU A 146 -21.36 3.64 -12.47
N ALA A 147 -21.25 2.85 -11.40
CA ALA A 147 -20.57 3.24 -10.17
C ALA A 147 -19.09 3.58 -10.42
N ASP A 148 -18.34 2.71 -11.11
CA ASP A 148 -16.92 2.90 -11.40
C ASP A 148 -16.65 4.18 -12.19
N ARG A 149 -17.56 4.53 -13.11
CA ARG A 149 -17.42 5.74 -13.94
C ARG A 149 -17.79 7.03 -13.21
N LEU A 150 -18.83 7.01 -12.39
CA LEU A 150 -19.40 8.24 -11.80
C LEU A 150 -18.90 8.51 -10.38
N ALA A 151 -18.69 7.49 -9.53
CA ALA A 151 -18.33 7.70 -8.13
C ALA A 151 -17.04 8.51 -7.95
N PRO A 152 -15.92 8.22 -8.65
CA PRO A 152 -14.68 8.99 -8.47
C PRO A 152 -14.85 10.46 -8.89
N ARG A 153 -15.57 10.70 -10.00
CA ARG A 153 -15.79 12.06 -10.54
C ARG A 153 -16.72 12.89 -9.64
N LEU A 154 -17.79 12.26 -9.14
CA LEU A 154 -18.70 12.89 -8.18
C LEU A 154 -18.01 13.15 -6.84
N PHE A 155 -17.10 12.28 -6.42
CA PHE A 155 -16.32 12.47 -5.20
C PHE A 155 -15.36 13.66 -5.29
N GLU A 156 -14.60 13.77 -6.38
CA GLU A 156 -13.72 14.91 -6.61
C GLU A 156 -14.51 16.22 -6.72
N GLU A 157 -15.65 16.21 -7.42
CA GLU A 157 -16.52 17.38 -7.51
C GLU A 157 -17.11 17.76 -6.14
N SER A 158 -17.49 16.78 -5.33
CA SER A 158 -17.96 17.02 -3.94
C SER A 158 -16.86 17.69 -3.10
N LYS A 159 -15.59 17.23 -3.18
CA LYS A 159 -14.47 17.88 -2.47
C LYS A 159 -14.27 19.33 -2.92
N ARG A 160 -14.33 19.58 -4.23
CA ARG A 160 -14.19 20.93 -4.80
C ARG A 160 -15.30 21.86 -4.29
N LEU A 161 -16.54 21.38 -4.30
CA LEU A 161 -17.72 22.11 -3.84
C LEU A 161 -17.67 22.36 -2.32
N ILE A 162 -17.28 21.36 -1.50
CA ILE A 162 -17.04 21.56 -0.07
C ILE A 162 -16.02 22.67 0.13
N THR A 163 -14.85 22.56 -0.49
CA THR A 163 -13.74 23.51 -0.31
C THR A 163 -14.17 24.96 -0.61
N THR A 164 -14.99 25.14 -1.65
CA THR A 164 -15.53 26.46 -2.01
C THR A 164 -16.53 26.96 -0.97
N SER A 165 -17.41 26.08 -0.47
CA SER A 165 -18.42 26.44 0.52
C SER A 165 -17.85 26.76 1.92
N LEU A 166 -16.65 26.28 2.28
CA LEU A 166 -16.06 26.52 3.61
C LEU A 166 -15.76 28.00 3.93
N LEU A 167 -15.78 28.88 2.93
CA LEU A 167 -15.58 30.32 3.12
C LEU A 167 -16.90 31.12 3.08
N GLU A 168 -18.02 30.44 2.82
CA GLU A 168 -19.35 31.07 2.73
C GLU A 168 -20.03 31.11 4.11
N VAL A 169 -20.55 32.29 4.49
CA VAL A 169 -21.31 32.49 5.74
C VAL A 169 -22.48 33.45 5.45
N PRO A 170 -23.74 33.09 5.78
CA PRO A 170 -24.15 31.92 6.54
C PRO A 170 -24.35 30.70 5.63
N GLN A 171 -24.22 29.49 6.20
CA GLN A 171 -24.49 28.25 5.48
C GLN A 171 -26.00 27.98 5.34
N THR A 172 -26.41 27.37 4.24
CA THR A 172 -27.82 27.00 3.98
C THR A 172 -28.17 25.62 4.56
N VAL A 173 -29.46 25.28 4.64
CA VAL A 173 -29.92 23.95 5.09
C VAL A 173 -29.31 22.84 4.21
N GLU A 174 -29.25 23.07 2.90
CA GLU A 174 -28.72 22.14 1.93
C GLU A 174 -27.24 21.82 2.17
N PHE A 175 -26.46 22.78 2.68
CA PHE A 175 -25.08 22.54 3.11
C PHE A 175 -25.02 21.52 4.25
N PHE A 176 -25.85 21.68 5.29
CA PHE A 176 -25.87 20.75 6.42
C PHE A 176 -26.32 19.34 6.00
N GLN A 177 -27.33 19.25 5.11
CA GLN A 177 -27.76 17.98 4.53
C GLN A 177 -26.63 17.31 3.74
N ALA A 178 -25.89 18.07 2.93
CA ALA A 178 -24.74 17.55 2.18
C ALA A 178 -23.62 17.07 3.11
N VAL A 179 -23.27 17.85 4.13
CA VAL A 179 -22.27 17.47 5.15
C VAL A 179 -22.64 16.17 5.84
N LEU A 180 -23.92 15.98 6.20
CA LEU A 180 -24.39 14.74 6.80
C LEU A 180 -24.18 13.55 5.86
N ILE A 181 -24.56 13.66 4.58
CA ILE A 181 -24.36 12.59 3.59
C ILE A 181 -22.87 12.25 3.47
N LEU A 182 -22.02 13.26 3.29
CA LEU A 182 -20.57 13.07 3.10
C LEU A 182 -19.85 12.58 4.36
N SER A 183 -20.47 12.75 5.55
CA SER A 183 -19.89 12.33 6.82
C SER A 183 -20.38 10.96 7.28
N LEU A 184 -21.67 10.65 7.14
CA LEU A 184 -22.23 9.37 7.60
C LEU A 184 -21.82 8.18 6.72
N TRP A 185 -21.46 8.44 5.45
CA TRP A 185 -21.02 7.44 4.47
C TRP A 185 -19.66 7.77 3.85
N SER A 186 -18.76 8.39 4.60
CA SER A 186 -17.46 8.89 4.11
C SER A 186 -16.54 7.81 3.53
N THR A 187 -16.52 6.62 4.12
CA THR A 187 -15.69 5.49 3.67
C THR A 187 -16.25 4.86 2.41
N THR A 188 -17.57 4.71 2.35
CA THR A 188 -18.27 4.28 1.14
C THR A 188 -18.05 5.28 0.01
N ILE A 189 -18.19 6.58 0.27
CA ILE A 189 -18.14 7.58 -0.78
C ILE A 189 -16.71 7.79 -1.29
N GLY A 190 -15.73 7.86 -0.40
CA GLY A 190 -14.35 8.08 -0.81
C GLY A 190 -13.52 6.81 -0.99
N GLN A 191 -14.15 5.62 -0.93
CA GLN A 191 -13.55 4.29 -1.10
C GLN A 191 -12.37 3.96 -0.17
N VAL A 192 -12.03 4.87 0.75
CA VAL A 192 -10.93 4.75 1.72
C VAL A 192 -11.39 5.44 3.02
N PRO A 193 -11.15 4.83 4.20
CA PRO A 193 -11.41 5.50 5.47
C PRO A 193 -10.68 6.85 5.58
N LEU A 194 -11.36 7.87 6.09
CA LEU A 194 -10.81 9.23 6.28
C LEU A 194 -10.38 9.96 4.99
N SER A 195 -10.89 9.53 3.84
CA SER A 195 -10.73 10.22 2.55
C SER A 195 -11.31 11.66 2.55
N ILE A 196 -12.37 11.89 3.31
CA ILE A 196 -12.79 13.19 3.82
C ILE A 196 -12.64 13.13 5.34
N ASP A 197 -12.00 14.15 5.92
CA ASP A 197 -11.91 14.27 7.36
C ASP A 197 -13.27 14.69 7.95
N SER A 198 -14.13 13.70 8.20
CA SER A 198 -15.49 13.94 8.70
C SER A 198 -15.51 14.54 10.11
N TRP A 199 -14.46 14.39 10.92
CA TRP A 199 -14.36 15.12 12.19
C TRP A 199 -14.27 16.64 11.93
N LEU A 200 -13.42 17.04 10.99
CA LEU A 200 -13.26 18.44 10.60
C LEU A 200 -14.54 18.98 9.97
N LEU A 201 -15.12 18.23 9.03
CA LEU A 201 -16.30 18.66 8.28
C LEU A 201 -17.53 18.82 9.19
N THR A 202 -17.82 17.84 10.05
CA THR A 202 -18.92 17.93 11.01
C THR A 202 -18.65 19.00 12.07
N GLY A 203 -17.38 19.18 12.48
CA GLY A 203 -17.01 20.22 13.43
C GLY A 203 -17.25 21.64 12.88
N TYR A 204 -16.83 21.88 11.64
CA TYR A 204 -17.12 23.13 10.95
C TYR A 204 -18.63 23.36 10.82
N ALA A 205 -19.38 22.33 10.43
CA ALA A 205 -20.83 22.42 10.35
C ALA A 205 -21.48 22.73 11.70
N ILE A 206 -21.02 22.16 12.82
CA ILE A 206 -21.52 22.53 14.16
C ILE A 206 -21.29 24.01 14.43
N GLN A 207 -20.10 24.54 14.15
CA GLN A 207 -19.80 25.96 14.36
C GLN A 207 -20.69 26.86 13.50
N GLN A 208 -20.93 26.49 12.23
CA GLN A 208 -21.81 27.24 11.35
C GLN A 208 -23.28 27.15 11.76
N ALA A 209 -23.72 25.98 12.25
CA ALA A 209 -25.06 25.81 12.79
C ALA A 209 -25.28 26.71 14.01
N LEU A 210 -24.28 26.88 14.88
CA LEU A 210 -24.34 27.78 16.04
C LEU A 210 -24.54 29.25 15.68
N ALA A 211 -24.13 29.67 14.47
CA ALA A 211 -24.30 31.02 13.96
C ALA A 211 -25.48 31.14 12.97
N SER A 212 -26.18 30.04 12.66
CA SER A 212 -27.20 30.01 11.62
C SER A 212 -28.59 30.32 12.19
N PRO A 213 -29.37 31.20 11.53
CA PRO A 213 -30.75 31.47 11.94
C PRO A 213 -31.63 30.21 11.95
N HIS A 214 -31.29 29.20 11.12
CA HIS A 214 -32.03 27.95 11.00
C HIS A 214 -32.02 27.08 12.27
N PHE A 215 -30.98 27.21 13.11
CA PHE A 215 -30.84 26.44 14.35
C PHE A 215 -31.03 27.31 15.59
N MET A 216 -31.46 28.57 15.45
CA MET A 216 -31.62 29.48 16.60
C MET A 216 -32.57 28.92 17.66
N ASP A 217 -33.68 28.31 17.23
CA ASP A 217 -34.66 27.69 18.11
C ASP A 217 -34.14 26.41 18.76
N VAL A 218 -33.14 25.77 18.15
CA VAL A 218 -32.46 24.57 18.68
C VAL A 218 -31.48 24.96 19.78
N ILE A 219 -30.77 26.07 19.59
CA ILE A 219 -29.68 26.51 20.48
C ILE A 219 -30.23 27.22 21.72
N ARG A 220 -31.36 27.94 21.60
CA ARG A 220 -31.95 28.71 22.70
C ARG A 220 -32.74 27.80 23.67
N PRO A 221 -32.41 27.79 24.97
CA PRO A 221 -33.22 27.07 25.96
C PRO A 221 -34.59 27.76 26.14
N GLY A 222 -35.68 27.00 26.00
CA GLY A 222 -37.04 27.43 26.38
C GLY A 222 -38.02 27.75 25.24
N SER A 223 -37.68 27.50 23.97
CA SER A 223 -38.57 27.66 22.81
C SER A 223 -39.61 26.53 22.72
N SER A 224 -40.71 26.65 23.48
CA SER A 224 -41.79 25.66 23.53
C SER A 224 -42.92 25.88 22.50
N GLN A 225 -42.67 26.66 21.45
CA GLN A 225 -43.60 26.80 20.32
C GLN A 225 -43.04 26.09 19.08
N HIS A 226 -43.52 24.87 18.84
CA HIS A 226 -43.00 23.98 17.80
C HIS A 226 -43.84 24.08 16.52
N SER A 227 -43.28 24.70 15.48
CA SER A 227 -43.72 24.50 14.09
C SER A 227 -43.11 23.21 13.53
N SER A 228 -43.63 22.68 12.41
CA SER A 228 -43.02 21.54 11.69
C SER A 228 -41.56 21.80 11.34
N ASP A 229 -41.24 23.05 11.00
CA ASP A 229 -39.90 23.46 10.54
C ASP A 229 -38.88 23.45 11.70
N SER A 230 -39.34 23.66 12.94
CA SER A 230 -38.52 23.50 14.14
C SER A 230 -38.08 22.04 14.32
N LEU A 231 -38.96 21.07 14.06
CA LEU A 231 -38.65 19.65 14.20
C LEU A 231 -37.57 19.18 13.22
N ASP A 232 -37.60 19.66 11.98
CA ASP A 232 -36.61 19.30 10.96
C ASP A 232 -35.20 19.83 11.34
N ALA A 233 -35.12 21.06 11.85
CA ALA A 233 -33.88 21.62 12.37
C ALA A 233 -33.33 20.80 13.55
N TRP A 234 -34.19 20.44 14.52
CA TRP A 234 -33.79 19.57 15.64
C TRP A 234 -33.28 18.21 15.17
N CYS A 235 -33.94 17.61 14.18
CA CYS A 235 -33.49 16.33 13.63
C CYS A 235 -32.10 16.47 12.99
N LEU A 236 -31.89 17.45 12.10
CA LEU A 236 -30.60 17.67 11.44
C LEU A 236 -29.49 17.95 12.47
N TRP A 237 -29.80 18.73 13.51
CA TRP A 237 -28.86 18.99 14.61
C TRP A 237 -28.46 17.71 15.34
N ASN A 238 -29.42 16.86 15.72
CA ASN A 238 -29.14 15.60 16.40
C ASN A 238 -28.29 14.65 15.53
N HIS A 239 -28.56 14.56 14.23
CA HIS A 239 -27.75 13.77 13.30
C HIS A 239 -26.32 14.31 13.19
N LEU A 240 -26.16 15.63 13.17
CA LEU A 240 -24.85 16.25 13.11
C LEU A 240 -24.06 16.01 14.39
N CYS A 241 -24.74 16.10 15.55
CA CYS A 241 -24.14 15.81 16.85
C CYS A 241 -23.66 14.36 16.94
N VAL A 242 -24.50 13.38 16.55
CA VAL A 242 -24.08 11.97 16.61
C VAL A 242 -22.90 11.72 15.68
N ALA A 243 -22.95 12.23 14.44
CA ALA A 243 -21.89 12.02 13.47
C ALA A 243 -20.56 12.60 14.00
N HIS A 244 -20.60 13.82 14.54
CA HIS A 244 -19.42 14.45 15.12
C HIS A 244 -18.85 13.64 16.29
N LEU A 245 -19.71 13.16 17.21
CA LEU A 245 -19.26 12.37 18.35
C LEU A 245 -18.71 11.00 17.94
N GLN A 246 -19.31 10.33 16.95
CA GLN A 246 -18.79 9.08 16.39
C GLN A 246 -17.36 9.28 15.86
N TYR A 247 -17.10 10.37 15.14
CA TYR A 247 -15.75 10.69 14.68
C TYR A 247 -14.80 11.17 15.79
N CYS A 248 -15.29 11.89 16.80
CA CYS A 248 -14.50 12.24 17.99
C CYS A 248 -13.99 10.98 18.69
N VAL A 249 -14.87 10.00 18.91
CA VAL A 249 -14.54 8.71 19.52
C VAL A 249 -13.62 7.89 18.62
N GLY A 250 -13.98 7.72 17.35
CA GLY A 250 -13.24 6.90 16.39
C GLY A 250 -11.82 7.42 16.12
N THR A 251 -11.63 8.74 16.10
CA THR A 251 -10.33 9.38 15.81
C THR A 251 -9.62 9.92 17.05
N ARG A 252 -10.25 9.81 18.23
CA ARG A 252 -9.77 10.33 19.52
C ARG A 252 -9.49 11.83 19.52
N ARG A 253 -10.30 12.60 18.79
CA ARG A 253 -10.22 14.05 18.72
C ARG A 253 -11.25 14.70 19.63
N HIS A 254 -10.97 15.94 20.04
CA HIS A 254 -11.84 16.70 20.93
C HIS A 254 -13.17 17.01 20.27
N SER A 255 -14.24 16.99 21.07
CA SER A 255 -15.57 17.40 20.65
C SER A 255 -15.69 18.92 20.67
N LEU A 256 -16.42 19.47 19.70
CA LEU A 256 -16.88 20.86 19.71
C LEU A 256 -18.22 21.04 20.43
N LEU A 257 -18.84 19.94 20.88
CA LEU A 257 -20.09 19.97 21.64
C LEU A 257 -19.83 20.16 23.13
N THR A 258 -20.79 20.80 23.78
CA THR A 258 -20.85 20.98 25.23
C THR A 258 -21.88 20.04 25.86
N GLN A 259 -21.78 19.82 27.17
CA GLN A 259 -22.77 19.04 27.93
C GLN A 259 -24.20 19.60 27.73
N ALA A 260 -24.36 20.92 27.79
CA ALA A 260 -25.67 21.57 27.64
C ALA A 260 -26.32 21.28 26.27
N GLN A 261 -25.52 21.27 25.20
CA GLN A 261 -26.02 20.93 23.84
C GLN A 261 -26.42 19.46 23.73
N VAL A 262 -25.69 18.57 24.40
CA VAL A 262 -26.04 17.14 24.46
C VAL A 262 -27.33 16.92 25.27
N ASP A 263 -27.48 17.62 26.40
CA ASP A 263 -28.68 17.55 27.23
C ASP A 263 -29.91 18.06 26.45
N GLN A 264 -29.77 19.14 25.68
CA GLN A 264 -30.81 19.64 24.79
C GLN A 264 -31.27 18.59 23.76
N CYS A 265 -30.36 17.84 23.14
CA CYS A 265 -30.72 16.76 22.22
C CYS A 265 -31.57 15.67 22.90
N VAL A 266 -31.27 15.35 24.16
CA VAL A 266 -31.97 14.34 24.95
C VAL A 266 -33.34 14.83 25.40
N ASP A 267 -33.41 16.07 25.91
CA ASP A 267 -34.65 16.68 26.38
C ASP A 267 -35.65 16.80 25.25
N PHE A 268 -35.22 17.23 24.05
CA PHE A 268 -36.06 17.32 22.86
C PHE A 268 -36.78 16.01 22.53
N VAL A 269 -36.05 14.89 22.60
CA VAL A 269 -36.60 13.56 22.30
C VAL A 269 -37.56 13.07 23.40
N LYS A 270 -37.31 13.43 24.67
CA LYS A 270 -38.15 13.02 25.80
C LYS A 270 -39.41 13.86 25.96
N SER A 271 -39.37 15.13 25.58
CA SER A 271 -40.47 16.07 25.77
C SER A 271 -41.50 16.08 24.64
N ASN A 272 -41.15 15.55 23.47
CA ASN A 272 -41.98 15.60 22.27
C ASN A 272 -42.41 14.21 21.80
N GLU A 273 -43.54 14.14 21.11
CA GLU A 273 -43.98 12.93 20.40
C GLU A 273 -43.14 12.72 19.12
N VAL A 274 -41.87 12.35 19.31
CA VAL A 274 -40.97 11.98 18.20
C VAL A 274 -41.15 10.52 17.82
N ASN A 275 -40.87 10.16 16.58
CA ASN A 275 -40.96 8.78 16.16
C ASN A 275 -39.75 7.98 16.65
N ASN A 276 -39.84 6.66 16.48
CA ASN A 276 -38.84 5.71 16.94
C ASN A 276 -37.41 5.99 16.45
N TYR A 277 -37.27 6.47 15.21
CA TYR A 277 -35.99 6.74 14.59
C TYR A 277 -35.32 7.97 15.19
N GLU A 278 -36.08 9.06 15.38
CA GLU A 278 -35.56 10.26 16.05
C GLU A 278 -35.20 9.98 17.52
N ALA A 279 -36.00 9.15 18.20
CA ALA A 279 -35.73 8.78 19.58
C ALA A 279 -34.39 8.04 19.74
N ARG A 280 -34.08 7.14 18.80
CA ARG A 280 -32.79 6.43 18.75
C ARG A 280 -31.62 7.37 18.51
N MET A 281 -31.80 8.40 17.69
CA MET A 281 -30.76 9.40 17.44
C MET A 281 -30.38 10.14 18.74
N GLY A 282 -31.36 10.57 19.53
CA GLY A 282 -31.11 11.19 20.84
C GLY A 282 -30.41 10.24 21.82
N ALA A 283 -30.83 8.97 21.85
CA ALA A 283 -30.18 7.94 22.66
C ALA A 283 -28.72 7.72 22.25
N GLU A 284 -28.42 7.68 20.94
CA GLU A 284 -27.06 7.54 20.42
C GLU A 284 -26.18 8.76 20.72
N VAL A 285 -26.72 9.98 20.62
CA VAL A 285 -25.98 11.21 21.01
C VAL A 285 -25.53 11.11 22.46
N GLN A 286 -26.43 10.74 23.38
CA GLN A 286 -26.08 10.57 24.79
C GLN A 286 -25.06 9.44 25.00
N LEU A 287 -25.22 8.31 24.30
CA LEU A 287 -24.30 7.18 24.40
C LEU A 287 -22.89 7.58 23.96
N TYR A 288 -22.76 8.19 22.78
CA TYR A 288 -21.45 8.59 22.25
C TYR A 288 -20.81 9.71 23.06
N TRP A 289 -21.60 10.56 23.71
CA TRP A 289 -21.09 11.52 24.69
C TRP A 289 -20.52 10.85 25.94
N ILE A 290 -21.18 9.80 26.46
CA ILE A 290 -20.63 8.97 27.55
C ILE A 290 -19.32 8.33 27.10
N ILE A 291 -19.27 7.74 25.91
CA ILE A 291 -18.06 7.11 25.37
C ILE A 291 -16.93 8.14 25.26
N TYR A 292 -17.20 9.32 24.70
CA TYR A 292 -16.22 10.40 24.56
C TYR A 292 -15.63 10.81 25.91
N ASN A 293 -16.49 11.12 26.90
CA ASN A 293 -16.05 11.60 28.21
C ASN A 293 -15.39 10.53 29.08
N LYS A 294 -15.85 9.27 29.00
CA LYS A 294 -15.40 8.21 29.89
C LYS A 294 -14.30 7.34 29.29
N CYS A 295 -14.29 7.13 27.97
CA CYS A 295 -13.32 6.28 27.26
C CYS A 295 -12.23 7.06 26.51
N GLY A 296 -12.37 8.39 26.37
CA GLY A 296 -11.40 9.28 25.71
C GLY A 296 -10.20 9.71 26.55
N ILE A 297 -10.22 9.45 27.86
CA ILE A 297 -9.21 9.93 28.82
C ILE A 297 -8.07 8.89 28.99
N ALA A 298 -6.85 9.36 29.28
CA ALA A 298 -5.65 8.53 29.46
C ALA A 298 -5.74 7.49 30.60
N GLN A 299 -6.65 7.66 31.57
CA GLN A 299 -6.98 6.65 32.57
C GLN A 299 -8.50 6.49 32.66
N VAL A 300 -9.00 5.35 32.20
CA VAL A 300 -10.44 5.03 32.21
C VAL A 300 -10.82 4.46 33.57
N ASP A 301 -11.75 5.13 34.24
CA ASP A 301 -12.48 4.54 35.38
C ASP A 301 -13.51 3.53 34.83
N LEU A 302 -13.11 2.26 34.77
CA LEU A 302 -13.96 1.21 34.21
C LEU A 302 -15.23 0.98 35.04
N ALA A 303 -15.16 1.14 36.37
CA ALA A 303 -16.32 0.95 37.24
C ALA A 303 -17.34 2.07 37.02
N GLY A 304 -16.91 3.33 37.04
CA GLY A 304 -17.76 4.47 36.73
C GLY A 304 -18.28 4.46 35.29
N THR A 305 -17.48 3.99 34.33
CA THR A 305 -17.93 3.82 32.94
C THR A 305 -19.04 2.77 32.84
N LYS A 306 -18.88 1.62 33.50
CA LYS A 306 -19.89 0.56 33.52
C LYS A 306 -21.21 1.04 34.15
N LEU A 307 -21.13 1.77 35.26
CA LEU A 307 -22.30 2.36 35.91
C LEU A 307 -23.01 3.36 35.00
N ALA A 308 -22.27 4.24 34.31
CA ALA A 308 -22.84 5.21 33.38
C ALA A 308 -23.55 4.52 32.20
N LEU A 309 -22.94 3.47 31.63
CA LEU A 309 -23.54 2.70 30.55
C LEU A 309 -24.80 1.95 31.03
N GLN A 310 -24.78 1.39 32.24
CA GLN A 310 -25.97 0.76 32.84
C GLN A 310 -27.11 1.76 33.05
N ALA A 311 -26.81 2.96 33.58
CA ALA A 311 -27.81 4.01 33.73
C ALA A 311 -28.42 4.40 32.38
N TRP A 312 -27.58 4.61 31.36
CA TRP A 312 -28.03 4.89 30.01
C TRP A 312 -28.93 3.77 29.46
N GLN A 313 -28.58 2.49 29.66
CA GLN A 313 -29.41 1.37 29.21
C GLN A 313 -30.77 1.35 29.91
N GLN A 314 -30.84 1.71 31.20
CA GLN A 314 -32.10 1.81 31.93
C GLN A 314 -32.97 2.95 31.40
N ASP A 315 -32.37 4.13 31.17
CA ASP A 315 -33.06 5.30 30.64
C ASP A 315 -33.69 5.04 29.26
N TRP A 316 -33.05 4.20 28.44
CA TRP A 316 -33.49 3.86 27.08
C TRP A 316 -33.96 2.41 26.94
N MET A 317 -34.35 1.75 28.03
CA MET A 317 -34.68 0.31 28.05
C MET A 317 -35.73 -0.07 27.00
N VAL A 318 -36.76 0.78 26.80
CA VAL A 318 -37.81 0.55 25.81
C VAL A 318 -37.21 0.47 24.41
N LEU A 319 -36.43 1.48 23.99
CA LEU A 319 -35.78 1.50 22.68
C LEU A 319 -34.78 0.34 22.52
N PHE A 320 -34.13 -0.08 23.60
CA PHE A 320 -33.14 -1.15 23.61
C PHE A 320 -33.74 -2.53 23.31
N HIS A 321 -35.04 -2.73 23.55
CA HIS A 321 -35.75 -4.00 23.33
C HIS A 321 -36.69 -4.00 22.13
N GLU A 322 -36.89 -2.86 21.48
CA GLU A 322 -37.74 -2.77 20.30
C GLU A 322 -37.12 -3.43 19.06
N PRO A 323 -37.95 -3.75 18.03
CA PRO A 323 -37.46 -4.24 16.75
C PRO A 323 -36.44 -3.28 16.13
N ARG A 324 -35.38 -3.83 15.54
CA ARG A 324 -34.27 -3.06 14.95
C ARG A 324 -33.37 -2.30 15.93
N SER A 325 -33.37 -2.66 17.21
CA SER A 325 -32.48 -2.07 18.22
C SER A 325 -31.03 -2.54 18.13
N GLN A 326 -30.69 -3.52 17.28
CA GLN A 326 -29.34 -4.10 17.19
C GLN A 326 -28.23 -3.06 17.01
N PHE A 327 -28.46 -1.97 16.27
CA PHE A 327 -27.43 -0.94 16.03
C PHE A 327 -27.13 -0.14 17.30
N LEU A 328 -28.18 0.16 18.07
CA LEU A 328 -28.08 0.78 19.38
C LEU A 328 -27.37 -0.17 20.37
N GLN A 329 -27.70 -1.46 20.32
CA GLN A 329 -27.02 -2.49 21.11
C GLN A 329 -25.54 -2.63 20.73
N MET A 330 -25.20 -2.58 19.43
CA MET A 330 -23.82 -2.60 18.95
C MET A 330 -23.03 -1.40 19.48
N GLY A 331 -23.60 -0.19 19.44
CA GLY A 331 -23.00 1.00 20.06
C GLY A 331 -22.73 0.81 21.56
N PHE A 332 -23.69 0.21 22.28
CA PHE A 332 -23.54 -0.08 23.71
C PHE A 332 -22.43 -1.10 24.00
N HIS A 333 -22.37 -2.20 23.25
CA HIS A 333 -21.29 -3.19 23.39
C HIS A 333 -19.94 -2.63 22.95
N PHE A 334 -19.93 -1.76 21.93
CA PHE A 334 -18.73 -1.05 21.48
C PHE A 334 -18.18 -0.12 22.58
N ALA A 335 -19.04 0.57 23.32
CA ALA A 335 -18.64 1.39 24.46
C ALA A 335 -17.87 0.57 25.51
N HIS A 336 -18.41 -0.59 25.89
CA HIS A 336 -17.75 -1.51 26.80
C HIS A 336 -16.42 -2.03 26.25
N LEU A 337 -16.39 -2.48 24.99
CA LEU A 337 -15.18 -2.97 24.34
C LEU A 337 -14.08 -1.90 24.35
N LEU A 338 -14.42 -0.66 24.00
CA LEU A 338 -13.49 0.46 23.98
C LEU A 338 -12.95 0.79 25.38
N ALA A 339 -13.82 0.80 26.41
CA ALA A 339 -13.43 1.05 27.80
C ALA A 339 -12.41 0.00 28.28
N HIS A 340 -12.65 -1.28 27.98
CA HIS A 340 -11.72 -2.37 28.29
C HIS A 340 -10.38 -2.22 27.54
N CYS A 341 -10.42 -1.95 26.23
CA CYS A 341 -9.23 -1.71 25.42
C CYS A 341 -8.34 -0.57 25.97
N GLN A 342 -8.94 0.50 26.49
CA GLN A 342 -8.21 1.65 27.03
C GLN A 342 -7.65 1.37 28.42
N SER A 343 -8.39 0.64 29.27
CA SER A 343 -7.90 0.20 30.58
C SER A 343 -6.63 -0.65 30.47
N LEU A 344 -6.43 -1.39 29.37
CA LEU A 344 -5.22 -2.19 29.12
C LEU A 344 -3.99 -1.36 28.77
N LYS A 345 -4.16 -0.14 28.23
CA LYS A 345 -3.04 0.74 27.84
C LYS A 345 -2.44 1.50 29.03
N SER A 346 -3.01 1.35 30.24
CA SER A 346 -2.50 2.00 31.45
C SER A 346 -1.23 1.28 31.96
N PRO A 347 -0.13 2.01 32.26
CA PRO A 347 1.17 1.43 32.64
C PRO A 347 1.17 0.62 33.95
N LYS A 348 0.06 0.62 34.70
CA LYS A 348 -0.11 -0.16 35.94
C LYS A 348 -0.95 -1.44 35.76
N SER A 349 -1.42 -1.73 34.55
CA SER A 349 -2.36 -2.83 34.30
C SER A 349 -1.61 -4.14 34.04
N VAL A 350 -1.59 -5.04 35.02
CA VAL A 350 -1.31 -6.46 34.77
C VAL A 350 -2.55 -7.04 34.09
N MET A 351 -2.39 -7.64 32.91
CA MET A 351 -3.55 -8.12 32.17
C MET A 351 -4.18 -9.35 32.85
N HIS A 352 -5.34 -9.16 33.47
CA HIS A 352 -6.15 -10.21 34.09
C HIS A 352 -7.02 -10.95 33.06
N SER A 353 -7.23 -12.26 33.27
CA SER A 353 -8.08 -13.12 32.43
C SER A 353 -9.53 -12.64 32.32
N SER A 354 -10.03 -11.94 33.34
CA SER A 354 -11.36 -11.32 33.36
C SER A 354 -11.54 -10.22 32.31
N PHE A 355 -10.50 -9.42 32.01
CA PHE A 355 -10.57 -8.38 30.98
C PHE A 355 -10.66 -8.97 29.57
N LEU A 356 -9.84 -9.99 29.28
CA LEU A 356 -9.90 -10.70 28.01
C LEU A 356 -11.29 -11.31 27.77
N LYS A 357 -11.87 -11.91 28.81
CA LYS A 357 -13.20 -12.52 28.74
C LYS A 357 -14.28 -11.52 28.33
N GLU A 358 -14.29 -10.34 28.95
CA GLU A 358 -15.27 -9.31 28.57
C GLU A 358 -15.00 -8.75 27.17
N MET A 359 -13.74 -8.52 26.78
CA MET A 359 -13.43 -8.05 25.43
C MET A 359 -13.87 -9.05 24.35
N ILE A 360 -13.56 -10.34 24.53
CA ILE A 360 -14.01 -11.42 23.62
C ILE A 360 -15.53 -11.46 23.56
N LYS A 361 -16.20 -11.41 24.72
CA LYS A 361 -17.67 -11.42 24.81
C LYS A 361 -18.29 -10.26 24.04
N HIS A 362 -17.82 -9.03 24.25
CA HIS A 362 -18.35 -7.85 23.57
C HIS A 362 -18.07 -7.91 22.05
N SER A 363 -16.88 -8.33 21.61
CA SER A 363 -16.58 -8.54 20.19
C SER A 363 -17.52 -9.58 19.55
N LYS A 364 -17.73 -10.74 20.20
CA LYS A 364 -18.64 -11.79 19.70
C LYS A 364 -20.07 -11.27 19.55
N ILE A 365 -20.58 -10.57 20.56
CA ILE A 365 -21.95 -10.03 20.54
C ILE A 365 -22.12 -9.04 19.39
N ILE A 366 -21.19 -8.11 19.20
CA ILE A 366 -21.26 -7.12 18.12
C ILE A 366 -21.30 -7.81 16.75
N ILE A 367 -20.43 -8.78 16.51
CA ILE A 367 -20.34 -9.50 15.23
C ILE A 367 -21.61 -10.32 14.98
N ASN A 368 -22.07 -11.08 15.97
CA ASN A 368 -23.25 -11.93 15.83
C ASN A 368 -24.53 -11.10 15.67
N LEU A 369 -24.68 -9.97 16.40
CA LEU A 369 -25.83 -9.08 16.23
C LEU A 369 -25.96 -8.62 14.77
N ALA A 370 -24.86 -8.29 14.09
CA ALA A 370 -24.91 -7.90 12.69
C ALA A 370 -25.27 -9.07 11.76
N ILE A 371 -24.60 -10.22 11.91
CA ILE A 371 -24.82 -11.39 11.06
C ILE A 371 -26.26 -11.93 11.22
N ASP A 372 -26.72 -12.09 12.46
CA ASP A 372 -28.01 -12.73 12.78
C ASP A 372 -29.23 -11.86 12.44
N THR A 373 -29.04 -10.54 12.27
CA THR A 373 -30.13 -9.59 11.98
C THR A 373 -30.05 -8.98 10.58
N THR A 374 -29.27 -9.58 9.68
CA THR A 374 -29.09 -9.12 8.30
C THR A 374 -30.42 -9.07 7.56
N ASP A 375 -30.69 -7.93 6.92
CA ASP A 375 -31.87 -7.68 6.09
C ASP A 375 -31.52 -6.77 4.89
N ASP A 376 -32.50 -6.51 4.02
CA ASP A 376 -32.30 -5.64 2.84
C ASP A 376 -31.83 -4.22 3.20
N ARG A 377 -32.10 -3.75 4.43
CA ARG A 377 -31.67 -2.42 4.89
C ARG A 377 -30.21 -2.38 5.30
N THR A 378 -29.61 -3.55 5.53
CA THR A 378 -28.23 -3.67 6.02
C THR A 378 -27.25 -2.95 5.10
N ARG A 379 -27.43 -2.98 3.78
CA ARG A 379 -26.55 -2.27 2.81
C ARG A 379 -26.69 -0.74 2.81
N HIS A 380 -27.64 -0.19 3.56
CA HIS A 380 -27.94 1.24 3.61
C HIS A 380 -27.58 1.88 4.95
N LEU A 381 -27.00 1.11 5.88
CA LEU A 381 -26.55 1.62 7.17
C LEU A 381 -25.41 2.63 7.00
N THR A 382 -25.16 3.42 8.05
CA THR A 382 -24.03 4.33 8.11
C THR A 382 -22.72 3.56 8.19
N ASP A 383 -21.64 4.16 7.68
CA ASP A 383 -20.32 3.50 7.65
C ASP A 383 -19.81 3.14 9.04
N HIS A 384 -20.26 3.90 10.04
CA HIS A 384 -19.92 3.71 11.44
C HIS A 384 -20.26 2.31 11.99
N ILE A 385 -21.35 1.69 11.53
CA ILE A 385 -21.70 0.32 11.91
C ILE A 385 -20.64 -0.67 11.43
N TYR A 386 -20.14 -0.49 10.21
CA TYR A 386 -19.07 -1.33 9.67
C TYR A 386 -17.74 -1.03 10.35
N HIS A 387 -17.46 0.23 10.73
CA HIS A 387 -16.28 0.56 11.53
C HIS A 387 -16.30 -0.16 12.90
N ILE A 388 -17.44 -0.21 13.58
CA ILE A 388 -17.61 -0.95 14.84
C ILE A 388 -17.33 -2.44 14.64
N LEU A 389 -17.85 -3.04 13.56
CA LEU A 389 -17.65 -4.46 13.24
C LEU A 389 -16.18 -4.77 12.95
N SER A 390 -15.53 -3.97 12.09
CA SER A 390 -14.11 -4.12 11.77
C SER A 390 -13.23 -3.92 13.00
N PHE A 391 -13.53 -2.92 13.84
CA PHE A 391 -12.81 -2.72 15.09
C PHE A 391 -12.95 -3.94 16.02
N SER A 392 -14.15 -4.51 16.12
CA SER A 392 -14.43 -5.67 16.96
C SER A 392 -13.69 -6.92 16.48
N ALA A 393 -13.65 -7.14 15.16
CA ALA A 393 -12.93 -8.22 14.52
C ALA A 393 -11.41 -8.07 14.68
N LEU A 394 -10.84 -6.91 14.36
CA LEU A 394 -9.41 -6.64 14.52
C LEU A 394 -8.98 -6.75 15.98
N THR A 395 -9.83 -6.32 16.92
CA THR A 395 -9.59 -6.50 18.36
C THR A 395 -9.56 -7.99 18.72
N LEU A 396 -10.50 -8.77 18.21
CA LEU A 396 -10.55 -10.22 18.46
C LEU A 396 -9.32 -10.93 17.88
N CYS A 397 -8.91 -10.63 16.64
CA CYS A 397 -7.70 -11.17 16.03
C CYS A 397 -6.45 -10.89 16.88
N ARG A 398 -6.30 -9.64 17.35
CA ARG A 398 -5.17 -9.23 18.19
C ARG A 398 -5.17 -9.95 19.54
N ILE A 399 -6.34 -10.12 20.16
CA ILE A 399 -6.46 -10.85 21.43
C ILE A 399 -6.06 -12.32 21.25
N VAL A 400 -6.60 -12.99 20.23
CA VAL A 400 -6.31 -14.40 19.95
C VAL A 400 -4.82 -14.58 19.69
N HIS A 401 -4.25 -13.78 18.79
CA HIS A 401 -2.82 -13.84 18.45
C HIS A 401 -1.90 -13.57 19.65
N THR A 402 -2.17 -12.52 20.44
CA THR A 402 -1.26 -12.09 21.52
C THR A 402 -1.35 -13.01 22.75
N TYR A 403 -2.51 -13.61 23.00
CA TYR A 403 -2.79 -14.31 24.27
C TYR A 403 -3.23 -15.76 24.10
N GLU A 404 -2.93 -16.38 22.95
CA GLU A 404 -3.34 -17.73 22.59
C GLU A 404 -3.09 -18.76 23.70
N SER A 405 -1.88 -18.79 24.27
CA SER A 405 -1.52 -19.74 25.34
C SER A 405 -2.38 -19.57 26.60
N LYS A 406 -2.66 -18.31 27.00
CA LYS A 406 -3.51 -17.99 28.15
C LYS A 406 -4.98 -18.32 27.87
N LEU A 407 -5.44 -18.12 26.64
CA LEU A 407 -6.80 -18.45 26.23
C LEU A 407 -7.02 -19.97 26.23
N ARG A 408 -6.08 -20.74 25.67
CA ARG A 408 -6.11 -22.20 25.71
C ARG A 408 -6.07 -22.74 27.14
N ALA A 409 -5.22 -22.18 28.00
CA ALA A 409 -5.16 -22.54 29.43
C ALA A 409 -6.46 -22.20 30.19
N ALA A 410 -7.24 -21.22 29.70
CA ALA A 410 -8.54 -20.84 30.23
C ALA A 410 -9.71 -21.55 29.53
N ASN A 411 -9.45 -22.62 28.77
CA ASN A 411 -10.43 -23.41 28.01
C ASN A 411 -11.23 -22.60 26.96
N TYR A 412 -10.64 -21.57 26.36
CA TYR A 412 -11.22 -20.91 25.19
C TYR A 412 -10.88 -21.69 23.91
N ASP A 413 -11.88 -21.91 23.07
CA ASP A 413 -11.70 -22.40 21.71
C ASP A 413 -11.26 -21.24 20.80
N THR A 414 -9.96 -21.15 20.53
CA THR A 414 -9.39 -20.13 19.64
C THR A 414 -9.85 -20.31 18.19
N THR A 415 -10.15 -21.54 17.77
CA THR A 415 -10.64 -21.85 16.43
C THR A 415 -12.06 -21.36 16.23
N GLU A 416 -12.93 -21.45 17.24
CA GLU A 416 -14.27 -20.85 17.22
C GLU A 416 -14.19 -19.33 17.02
N LEU A 417 -13.24 -18.66 17.70
CA LEU A 417 -13.04 -17.22 17.56
C LEU A 417 -12.55 -16.82 16.17
N ASP A 418 -11.59 -17.56 15.62
CA ASP A 418 -11.11 -17.37 14.25
C ASP A 418 -12.24 -17.57 13.22
N ASN A 419 -13.07 -18.60 13.42
CA ASN A 419 -14.24 -18.87 12.58
C ASN A 419 -15.27 -17.73 12.60
N ILE A 420 -15.47 -17.06 13.74
CA ILE A 420 -16.39 -15.90 13.83
C ILE A 420 -15.86 -14.72 12.99
N VAL A 421 -14.56 -14.44 13.06
CA VAL A 421 -13.94 -13.39 12.23
C VAL A 421 -14.04 -13.76 10.74
N PHE A 422 -13.75 -15.01 10.40
CA PHE A 422 -13.84 -15.48 9.02
C PHE A 422 -15.27 -15.41 8.47
N LYS A 423 -16.28 -15.76 9.27
CA LYS A 423 -17.70 -15.58 8.93
C LYS A 423 -18.04 -14.11 8.66
N LEU A 424 -17.55 -13.18 9.49
CA LEU A 424 -17.76 -11.75 9.27
C LEU A 424 -17.13 -11.27 7.95
N ILE A 425 -15.90 -11.70 7.64
CA ILE A 425 -15.22 -11.35 6.39
C ILE A 425 -16.06 -11.77 5.19
N ASN A 426 -16.57 -13.00 5.20
CA ASN A 426 -17.43 -13.50 4.12
C ASN A 426 -18.76 -12.75 4.07
N TRP A 427 -19.35 -12.45 5.23
CA TRP A 427 -20.58 -11.67 5.33
C TRP A 427 -20.41 -10.27 4.71
N PHE A 428 -19.30 -9.58 4.98
CA PHE A 428 -19.01 -8.28 4.37
C PHE A 428 -19.03 -8.30 2.84
N LYS A 429 -18.53 -9.38 2.22
CA LYS A 429 -18.52 -9.56 0.76
C LYS A 429 -19.92 -9.78 0.16
N THR A 430 -20.94 -9.97 0.98
CA THR A 430 -22.34 -10.11 0.53
C THR A 430 -23.10 -8.78 0.49
N ILE A 431 -22.50 -7.68 0.98
CA ILE A 431 -23.21 -6.43 1.22
C ILE A 431 -22.97 -5.42 0.10
N GLY A 432 -23.92 -5.36 -0.84
CA GLY A 432 -23.95 -4.36 -1.89
C GLY A 432 -22.95 -4.64 -3.01
N LEU A 433 -22.49 -3.56 -3.67
CA LEU A 433 -21.46 -3.63 -4.71
C LEU A 433 -20.05 -3.59 -4.08
N PRO A 434 -19.00 -4.05 -4.80
CA PRO A 434 -17.60 -3.90 -4.42
C PRO A 434 -17.19 -2.51 -3.90
N CYS A 435 -17.81 -1.44 -4.38
CA CYS A 435 -17.55 -0.06 -3.92
C CYS A 435 -18.18 0.28 -2.55
N HIS A 436 -18.82 -0.66 -1.87
CA HIS A 436 -19.37 -0.47 -0.53
C HIS A 436 -18.26 -0.56 0.52
N ALA A 437 -18.32 0.29 1.57
CA ALA A 437 -17.44 0.19 2.74
C ALA A 437 -17.32 -1.22 3.34
N ALA A 438 -18.35 -2.08 3.27
CA ALA A 438 -18.30 -3.44 3.77
C ALA A 438 -17.22 -4.27 3.07
N HIS A 439 -17.14 -4.20 1.73
CA HIS A 439 -16.12 -4.91 0.96
C HIS A 439 -14.72 -4.39 1.31
N ILE A 440 -14.51 -3.07 1.26
CA ILE A 440 -13.24 -2.42 1.60
C ILE A 440 -12.76 -2.82 2.99
N LEU A 441 -13.64 -2.70 3.98
CA LEU A 441 -13.32 -3.04 5.37
C LEU A 441 -13.16 -4.55 5.57
N GLY A 442 -13.89 -5.37 4.81
CA GLY A 442 -13.75 -6.83 4.80
C GLY A 442 -12.39 -7.26 4.28
N ASP A 443 -11.88 -6.63 3.23
CA ASP A 443 -10.56 -6.90 2.68
C ASP A 443 -9.45 -6.46 3.65
N ILE A 444 -9.61 -5.30 4.31
CA ILE A 444 -8.69 -4.84 5.38
C ILE A 444 -8.66 -5.83 6.54
N VAL A 445 -9.82 -6.28 7.02
CA VAL A 445 -9.91 -7.26 8.11
C VAL A 445 -9.33 -8.60 7.68
N HIS A 446 -9.58 -9.04 6.44
CA HIS A 446 -9.04 -10.27 5.88
C HIS A 446 -7.52 -10.25 5.80
N ALA A 447 -6.93 -9.18 5.26
CA ALA A 447 -5.48 -9.02 5.17
C ALA A 447 -4.81 -9.07 6.56
N GLN A 448 -5.40 -8.39 7.56
CA GLN A 448 -4.90 -8.46 8.94
C GLN A 448 -5.13 -9.82 9.60
N PHE A 449 -6.25 -10.48 9.32
CA PHE A 449 -6.54 -11.82 9.81
C PHE A 449 -5.53 -12.84 9.28
N GLN A 450 -5.28 -12.86 7.96
CA GLN A 450 -4.27 -13.73 7.35
C GLN A 450 -2.87 -13.48 7.90
N LYS A 451 -2.48 -12.21 8.11
CA LYS A 451 -1.19 -11.85 8.71
C LYS A 451 -1.05 -12.38 10.14
N LEU A 452 -2.10 -12.32 10.95
CA LEU A 452 -2.07 -12.72 12.36
C LEU A 452 -2.33 -14.22 12.58
N ARG A 453 -2.99 -14.89 11.63
CA ARG A 453 -3.46 -16.30 11.68
C ARG A 453 -3.14 -17.03 10.36
N PRO A 454 -1.87 -17.18 9.95
CA PRO A 454 -1.50 -17.77 8.66
C PRO A 454 -1.87 -19.26 8.52
N ASP A 455 -1.91 -19.99 9.64
CA ASP A 455 -2.18 -21.44 9.66
C ASP A 455 -3.67 -21.80 9.76
N PHE A 456 -4.56 -20.81 9.74
CA PHE A 456 -5.99 -21.06 9.87
C PHE A 456 -6.54 -21.76 8.61
N GLN A 457 -7.11 -22.95 8.81
CA GLN A 457 -7.86 -23.68 7.77
C GLN A 457 -9.36 -23.57 8.07
N PRO A 458 -10.18 -23.06 7.14
CA PRO A 458 -11.61 -22.93 7.35
C PRO A 458 -12.27 -24.31 7.47
N SER A 459 -13.21 -24.46 8.40
CA SER A 459 -13.94 -25.73 8.63
C SER A 459 -14.93 -26.08 7.51
N THR A 460 -14.99 -25.32 6.41
CA THR A 460 -15.90 -25.55 5.29
C THR A 460 -15.24 -25.12 3.96
N PRO A 461 -15.20 -25.96 2.91
CA PRO A 461 -14.60 -25.60 1.62
C PRO A 461 -15.43 -24.54 0.88
N LEU A 462 -14.75 -23.57 0.26
CA LEU A 462 -15.35 -22.46 -0.49
C LEU A 462 -15.59 -22.82 -1.97
N VAL A 463 -16.71 -22.31 -2.50
CA VAL A 463 -16.90 -22.05 -3.92
C VAL A 463 -16.01 -20.88 -4.30
N THR A 464 -15.03 -21.14 -5.16
CA THR A 464 -14.08 -20.17 -5.70
C THR A 464 -14.79 -19.24 -6.69
N GLY A 465 -15.12 -18.02 -6.24
CA GLY A 465 -15.30 -16.87 -7.10
C GLY A 465 -13.96 -16.17 -7.26
N ALA A 466 -13.50 -16.03 -8.50
CA ALA A 466 -12.24 -15.40 -8.87
C ALA A 466 -12.04 -14.05 -8.15
N LEU A 467 -10.89 -13.89 -7.51
CA LEU A 467 -10.41 -12.61 -7.02
C LEU A 467 -10.10 -11.74 -8.24
N SER A 468 -10.98 -10.78 -8.50
CA SER A 468 -10.69 -9.64 -9.36
C SER A 468 -9.71 -8.75 -8.62
N GLU A 469 -8.42 -8.86 -8.91
CA GLU A 469 -7.44 -7.86 -8.50
C GLU A 469 -7.83 -6.52 -9.14
N ASN A 470 -8.01 -5.50 -8.30
CA ASN A 470 -8.47 -4.18 -8.70
C ASN A 470 -7.27 -3.39 -9.27
N PRO A 471 -7.30 -2.92 -10.54
CA PRO A 471 -6.17 -2.23 -11.17
C PRO A 471 -5.80 -0.86 -10.58
N ASP A 472 -6.65 -0.29 -9.71
CA ASP A 472 -6.48 1.07 -9.18
C ASP A 472 -5.40 1.21 -8.08
N GLU A 473 -4.72 0.14 -7.69
CA GLU A 473 -3.67 0.18 -6.66
C GLU A 473 -2.28 0.59 -7.17
N TYR A 474 -2.13 0.88 -8.48
CA TYR A 474 -0.82 1.08 -9.11
C TYR A 474 -0.28 2.52 -9.13
N PHE A 475 -1.04 3.50 -8.61
CA PHE A 475 -0.52 4.84 -8.34
C PHE A 475 -0.43 5.13 -6.84
N SER A 476 0.42 4.36 -6.17
CA SER A 476 0.86 4.70 -4.82
C SER A 476 2.39 4.74 -4.79
N PRO A 477 3.00 5.90 -4.48
CA PRO A 477 4.41 5.95 -4.10
C PRO A 477 4.69 5.08 -2.87
N ALA A 478 3.68 4.47 -2.25
CA ALA A 478 3.80 3.44 -1.23
C ALA A 478 4.43 2.13 -1.73
N LYS A 479 5.76 2.13 -1.87
CA LYS A 479 6.59 1.09 -1.24
C LYS A 479 7.89 1.75 -0.78
N PHE A 480 7.78 2.68 0.15
CA PHE A 480 8.91 3.23 0.90
C PHE A 480 8.80 2.75 2.35
N PHE A 481 9.61 1.77 2.72
CA PHE A 481 9.80 1.41 4.12
C PHE A 481 11.11 2.00 4.64
N ASP A 482 10.98 2.86 5.64
CA ASP A 482 11.90 3.06 6.76
C ASP A 482 11.00 3.51 7.93
N GLU A 483 10.88 2.70 8.98
CA GLU A 483 9.98 2.93 10.13
C GLU A 483 10.39 4.15 10.99
N THR A 484 11.49 4.83 10.67
CA THR A 484 12.08 5.89 11.50
C THR A 484 11.76 7.32 11.08
N ARG A 485 11.03 7.55 9.96
CA ARG A 485 10.67 8.90 9.49
C ARG A 485 9.18 9.03 9.13
N PRO A 486 8.51 10.15 9.45
CA PRO A 486 7.11 10.37 9.09
C PRO A 486 6.93 10.43 7.56
N PRO A 487 5.79 9.96 7.02
CA PRO A 487 5.57 9.80 5.58
C PRO A 487 5.56 11.15 4.84
N ILE A 488 6.33 11.24 3.74
CA ILE A 488 6.45 12.42 2.87
C ILE A 488 5.10 12.76 2.17
N HIS A 489 4.18 11.80 2.03
CA HIS A 489 2.81 12.05 1.56
C HIS A 489 2.05 13.08 2.39
N SER A 490 2.35 13.20 3.68
CA SER A 490 1.76 14.23 4.53
C SER A 490 2.26 15.63 4.22
N LEU A 491 3.36 15.74 3.44
CA LEU A 491 4.02 17.00 3.10
C LEU A 491 3.72 17.47 1.68
N ALA A 492 3.24 16.61 0.76
CA ALA A 492 2.92 17.02 -0.61
C ALA A 492 1.96 18.24 -0.69
N PRO A 493 0.91 18.35 0.15
CA PRO A 493 0.09 19.57 0.22
C PRO A 493 0.88 20.80 0.69
N LEU A 494 1.91 20.61 1.53
CA LEU A 494 2.78 21.69 2.01
C LEU A 494 3.69 22.26 0.90
N ALA A 495 3.92 21.51 -0.18
CA ALA A 495 4.64 22.02 -1.35
C ALA A 495 3.86 23.16 -2.02
N ALA A 496 2.52 23.13 -1.95
CA ALA A 496 1.67 24.21 -2.44
C ALA A 496 1.60 25.43 -1.49
N LEU A 497 1.86 25.23 -0.18
CA LEU A 497 1.83 26.30 0.82
C LEU A 497 3.05 27.21 0.78
N SER A 498 4.20 26.73 0.28
CA SER A 498 5.43 27.52 0.22
C SER A 498 6.32 27.13 -0.95
N ARG A 499 6.66 28.11 -1.80
CA ARG A 499 7.63 27.95 -2.89
C ARG A 499 9.03 27.53 -2.43
N ARG A 500 9.37 27.76 -1.15
CA ARG A 500 10.65 27.32 -0.55
C ARG A 500 10.63 25.84 -0.16
N TRP A 501 9.47 25.28 0.16
CA TRP A 501 9.31 23.88 0.56
C TRP A 501 9.09 22.97 -0.64
N GLN A 502 8.48 23.49 -1.70
CA GLN A 502 8.29 22.77 -2.96
C GLN A 502 9.55 22.00 -3.44
N PRO A 503 10.75 22.61 -3.60
CA PRO A 503 11.93 21.87 -4.04
C PRO A 503 12.32 20.71 -3.11
N LEU A 504 12.21 20.91 -1.79
CA LEU A 504 12.63 19.91 -0.80
C LEU A 504 11.67 18.72 -0.77
N ILE A 505 10.37 19.01 -0.92
CA ILE A 505 9.33 17.98 -0.95
C ILE A 505 9.37 17.25 -2.29
N GLU A 506 9.49 17.96 -3.42
CA GLU A 506 9.67 17.33 -4.73
C GLU A 506 10.93 16.47 -4.76
N GLU A 507 12.05 16.95 -4.22
CA GLU A 507 13.26 16.13 -4.09
C GLU A 507 13.00 14.84 -3.31
N ALA A 508 12.32 14.93 -2.17
CA ALA A 508 12.02 13.76 -1.35
C ALA A 508 11.00 12.81 -2.02
N SER A 509 9.99 13.34 -2.71
CA SER A 509 8.92 12.57 -3.35
C SER A 509 9.36 11.87 -4.64
N PHE A 510 10.21 12.50 -5.44
CA PHE A 510 10.65 11.97 -6.74
C PHE A 510 12.00 11.25 -6.67
N ARG A 511 12.59 11.13 -5.47
CA ARG A 511 13.86 10.42 -5.26
C ARG A 511 13.80 8.95 -5.65
N GLU A 512 12.67 8.31 -5.44
CA GLU A 512 12.46 6.93 -5.87
C GLU A 512 11.05 6.74 -6.41
N LEU A 513 10.95 6.00 -7.52
CA LEU A 513 9.69 5.82 -8.25
C LEU A 513 9.47 4.35 -8.56
N LYS A 514 8.21 3.92 -8.50
CA LYS A 514 7.76 2.59 -8.92
C LYS A 514 6.68 2.76 -9.97
N LEU A 515 6.93 2.25 -11.17
CA LEU A 515 6.15 2.50 -12.36
C LEU A 515 5.77 1.18 -13.06
N ASN A 516 4.67 1.20 -13.79
CA ASN A 516 4.25 0.24 -14.80
C ASN A 516 3.80 0.99 -16.07
N SER A 517 3.38 0.28 -17.12
CA SER A 517 2.94 0.88 -18.39
C SER A 517 1.85 1.94 -18.22
N GLU A 518 0.79 1.65 -17.45
CA GLU A 518 -0.32 2.57 -17.19
C GLU A 518 0.14 3.84 -16.48
N SER A 519 0.99 3.68 -15.46
CA SER A 519 1.46 4.81 -14.66
C SER A 519 2.34 5.78 -15.47
N ILE A 520 3.07 5.26 -16.46
CA ILE A 520 3.89 6.07 -17.37
C ILE A 520 3.00 6.88 -18.29
N LEU A 521 1.99 6.25 -18.90
CA LEU A 521 1.02 6.95 -19.75
C LEU A 521 0.35 8.09 -18.98
N TYR A 522 -0.12 7.81 -17.77
CA TYR A 522 -0.71 8.82 -16.91
C TYR A 522 0.28 9.95 -16.55
N ALA A 523 1.53 9.62 -16.24
CA ALA A 523 2.56 10.62 -15.93
C ALA A 523 2.87 11.53 -17.13
N ILE A 524 2.81 10.99 -18.35
CA ILE A 524 2.97 11.73 -19.61
C ILE A 524 1.76 12.63 -19.85
N GLU A 525 0.55 12.07 -19.81
CA GLU A 525 -0.71 12.81 -20.05
C GLU A 525 -0.89 13.99 -19.10
N ASN A 526 -0.47 13.83 -17.84
CA ASN A 526 -0.61 14.85 -16.80
C ASN A 526 0.67 15.68 -16.58
N ASN A 527 1.71 15.48 -17.40
CA ASN A 527 3.00 16.18 -17.32
C ASN A 527 3.60 16.19 -15.89
N ILE A 528 3.56 15.04 -15.22
CA ILE A 528 3.97 14.91 -13.81
C ILE A 528 5.49 14.90 -13.68
N LEU A 529 6.17 14.15 -14.54
CA LEU A 529 7.62 13.91 -14.52
C LEU A 529 8.37 14.95 -15.35
N THR A 530 8.37 16.20 -14.88
CA THR A 530 9.15 17.28 -15.51
C THR A 530 10.66 17.04 -15.40
N PRO A 531 11.51 17.62 -16.27
CA PRO A 531 12.97 17.47 -16.20
C PRO A 531 13.56 17.81 -14.81
N ARG A 532 12.97 18.80 -14.13
CA ARG A 532 13.36 19.15 -12.76
C ARG A 532 13.06 18.01 -11.77
N ARG A 533 11.87 17.43 -11.81
CA ARG A 533 11.48 16.33 -10.91
C ARG A 533 12.29 15.07 -11.20
N LEU A 534 12.52 14.80 -12.47
CA LEU A 534 13.40 13.73 -12.94
C LEU A 534 14.85 13.89 -12.45
N SER A 535 15.35 15.12 -12.27
CA SER A 535 16.70 15.35 -11.71
C SER A 535 16.89 14.87 -10.27
N TYR A 536 15.79 14.72 -9.52
CA TYR A 536 15.82 14.20 -8.15
C TYR A 536 15.87 12.67 -8.09
N LEU A 537 15.58 11.98 -9.19
CA LEU A 537 15.50 10.53 -9.24
C LEU A 537 16.83 9.87 -8.87
N ARG A 538 16.77 8.87 -7.99
CA ARG A 538 17.91 8.05 -7.55
C ARG A 538 17.62 6.56 -7.67
N ARG A 539 16.39 6.11 -7.44
CA ARG A 539 16.00 4.71 -7.68
C ARG A 539 14.71 4.62 -8.49
N LEU A 540 14.71 3.79 -9.51
CA LEU A 540 13.55 3.55 -10.35
C LEU A 540 13.24 2.06 -10.37
N TYR A 541 11.99 1.70 -10.15
CA TYR A 541 11.49 0.35 -10.28
C TYR A 541 10.43 0.32 -11.38
N TYR A 542 10.58 -0.54 -12.36
CA TYR A 542 9.56 -0.77 -13.39
C TYR A 542 9.04 -2.21 -13.30
N SER A 543 7.72 -2.40 -13.23
CA SER A 543 7.09 -3.71 -13.24
C SER A 543 6.32 -3.92 -14.54
N PHE A 544 6.57 -5.05 -15.20
CA PHE A 544 5.70 -5.53 -16.27
C PHE A 544 4.35 -5.99 -15.68
N PRO A 545 3.24 -5.91 -16.45
CA PRO A 545 1.95 -6.44 -16.04
C PRO A 545 1.96 -7.97 -15.99
N GLN A 546 1.08 -8.56 -15.19
CA GLN A 546 0.96 -10.02 -15.09
C GLN A 546 0.34 -10.58 -16.38
N PRO A 547 0.94 -11.60 -17.01
CA PRO A 547 0.43 -12.15 -18.26
C PRO A 547 -0.91 -12.89 -18.08
N ASP A 548 -1.82 -12.72 -19.05
CA ASP A 548 -3.13 -13.38 -19.14
C ASP A 548 -3.02 -14.73 -19.90
N GLU A 549 -3.65 -15.79 -19.37
CA GLU A 549 -3.70 -17.12 -20.00
C GLU A 549 -4.50 -17.13 -21.32
N GLU A 550 -5.51 -16.27 -21.45
CA GLU A 550 -6.35 -16.19 -22.64
C GLU A 550 -5.68 -15.38 -23.76
N HIS A 551 -4.95 -14.33 -23.38
CA HIS A 551 -4.29 -13.37 -24.28
C HIS A 551 -2.80 -13.22 -23.93
N PRO A 552 -1.89 -14.06 -24.47
CA PRO A 552 -0.47 -13.86 -24.26
C PRO A 552 -0.10 -12.44 -24.76
N PRO A 553 0.58 -11.60 -23.95
CA PRO A 553 0.81 -10.22 -24.33
C PRO A 553 1.57 -10.17 -25.66
N THR A 554 1.09 -9.30 -26.55
CA THR A 554 1.75 -9.07 -27.82
C THR A 554 2.99 -8.23 -27.56
N THR A 555 4.16 -8.81 -27.88
CA THR A 555 5.54 -8.28 -27.73
C THR A 555 5.75 -6.85 -28.22
N ARG A 556 4.85 -6.28 -29.03
CA ARG A 556 4.99 -4.91 -29.52
C ARG A 556 4.25 -3.89 -28.65
N ALA A 557 3.04 -4.24 -28.19
CA ALA A 557 2.16 -3.26 -27.54
C ALA A 557 2.76 -2.77 -26.22
N GLU A 558 3.32 -3.65 -25.38
CA GLU A 558 3.85 -3.25 -24.07
C GLU A 558 5.15 -2.44 -24.15
N ILE A 559 6.04 -2.76 -25.10
CA ILE A 559 7.23 -1.93 -25.36
C ILE A 559 6.82 -0.56 -25.86
N ASP A 560 5.91 -0.50 -26.84
CA ASP A 560 5.50 0.76 -27.46
C ASP A 560 4.71 1.64 -26.48
N THR A 561 3.95 1.05 -25.55
CA THR A 561 3.09 1.77 -24.60
C THR A 561 3.72 2.00 -23.23
N GLY A 562 4.70 1.20 -22.80
CA GLY A 562 5.37 1.32 -21.50
C GLY A 562 6.84 1.68 -21.61
N PHE A 563 7.65 0.76 -22.12
CA PHE A 563 9.12 0.84 -22.03
C PHE A 563 9.72 1.97 -22.89
N VAL A 564 9.27 2.13 -24.14
CA VAL A 564 9.74 3.21 -25.02
C VAL A 564 9.35 4.60 -24.48
N PRO A 565 8.09 4.85 -24.06
CA PRO A 565 7.72 6.09 -23.37
C PRO A 565 8.53 6.37 -22.10
N LEU A 566 8.82 5.34 -21.28
CA LEU A 566 9.69 5.48 -20.11
C LEU A 566 11.08 6.00 -20.50
N PHE A 567 11.71 5.39 -21.50
CA PHE A 567 13.05 5.81 -21.93
C PHE A 567 13.06 7.23 -22.48
N ARG A 568 11.98 7.66 -23.15
CA ARG A 568 11.82 9.08 -23.55
C ARG A 568 11.70 10.02 -22.37
N LEU A 569 11.14 9.60 -21.24
CA LEU A 569 11.16 10.39 -20.00
C LEU A 569 12.55 10.39 -19.37
N LEU A 570 13.21 9.23 -19.27
CA LEU A 570 14.55 9.13 -18.70
C LEU A 570 15.60 9.91 -19.50
N ALA A 571 15.43 10.02 -20.82
CA ALA A 571 16.28 10.84 -21.68
C ALA A 571 16.16 12.34 -21.39
N GLN A 572 15.11 12.78 -20.68
CA GLN A 572 14.91 14.17 -20.26
C GLN A 572 15.56 14.49 -18.91
N ILE A 573 16.17 13.50 -18.22
CA ILE A 573 16.90 13.76 -16.98
C ILE A 573 18.07 14.71 -17.32
N PRO A 574 18.19 15.88 -16.65
CA PRO A 574 19.29 16.79 -16.89
C PRO A 574 20.64 16.11 -16.66
N LEU A 575 21.56 16.29 -17.61
CA LEU A 575 22.90 15.72 -17.53
C LEU A 575 23.65 16.28 -16.30
N GLN A 576 24.18 15.40 -15.47
CA GLN A 576 25.03 15.74 -14.32
C GLN A 576 26.45 15.17 -14.50
N ASP A 577 27.38 15.60 -13.67
CA ASP A 577 28.77 15.14 -13.69
C ASP A 577 28.90 13.62 -13.47
N GLU A 578 27.98 13.00 -12.72
CA GLU A 578 27.90 11.55 -12.52
C GLU A 578 26.48 11.03 -12.79
N PRO A 579 26.31 9.81 -13.33
CA PRO A 579 25.01 9.16 -13.39
C PRO A 579 24.58 8.75 -11.97
N LEU A 580 23.31 8.98 -11.62
CA LEU A 580 22.83 8.83 -10.23
C LEU A 580 21.63 7.89 -10.09
N VAL A 581 21.09 7.35 -11.19
CA VAL A 581 19.85 6.57 -11.17
C VAL A 581 20.14 5.07 -11.17
N ASP A 582 19.64 4.37 -10.16
CA ASP A 582 19.60 2.90 -10.13
C ASP A 582 18.27 2.42 -10.68
N PHE A 583 18.29 1.69 -11.80
CA PHE A 583 17.10 1.26 -12.50
C PHE A 583 16.89 -0.25 -12.37
N ASN A 584 15.78 -0.63 -11.74
CA ASN A 584 15.38 -1.99 -11.46
C ASN A 584 14.14 -2.34 -12.30
N VAL A 585 14.18 -3.45 -13.01
CA VAL A 585 13.08 -3.94 -13.82
C VAL A 585 12.65 -5.30 -13.28
N THR A 586 11.36 -5.45 -12.96
CA THR A 586 10.78 -6.68 -12.44
C THR A 586 9.78 -7.25 -13.43
N ILE A 587 9.87 -8.56 -13.64
CA ILE A 587 9.00 -9.31 -14.52
C ILE A 587 8.15 -10.26 -13.65
N PRO A 588 6.81 -10.21 -13.73
CA PRO A 588 5.93 -11.09 -12.96
C PRO A 588 5.93 -12.52 -13.51
N TRP A 589 5.41 -13.46 -12.71
CA TRP A 589 5.33 -14.88 -13.04
C TRP A 589 4.33 -15.16 -14.17
N ALA A 590 4.70 -16.04 -15.11
CA ALA A 590 3.78 -16.49 -16.16
C ALA A 590 3.16 -17.86 -15.85
N PRO A 591 1.94 -18.14 -16.34
CA PRO A 591 1.30 -19.44 -16.20
C PRO A 591 2.09 -20.57 -16.90
N SER A 592 2.16 -21.74 -16.26
CA SER A 592 2.84 -22.92 -16.80
C SER A 592 1.87 -23.83 -17.57
N GLY A 593 2.06 -24.06 -18.89
CA GLY A 593 1.27 -25.05 -19.64
C GLY A 593 1.56 -25.15 -21.15
N PRO A 594 1.54 -26.35 -21.78
CA PRO A 594 1.88 -26.55 -23.20
C PRO A 594 1.07 -25.71 -24.20
N SER A 595 -0.21 -25.44 -23.89
CA SER A 595 -1.12 -24.62 -24.72
C SER A 595 -0.75 -23.13 -24.72
N TYR A 596 -0.16 -22.63 -23.63
CA TYR A 596 0.38 -21.27 -23.55
C TYR A 596 1.69 -21.17 -24.34
N LEU A 597 2.52 -22.23 -24.31
CA LEU A 597 3.80 -22.30 -25.03
C LEU A 597 3.63 -22.24 -26.55
N SER A 598 2.71 -23.03 -27.11
CA SER A 598 2.48 -23.02 -28.55
C SER A 598 1.99 -21.66 -29.03
N LYS A 599 1.15 -20.97 -28.25
CA LYS A 599 0.71 -19.61 -28.56
C LYS A 599 1.87 -18.60 -28.50
N LEU A 600 2.84 -18.78 -27.61
CA LEU A 600 4.01 -17.90 -27.46
C LEU A 600 4.97 -18.01 -28.66
N GLU A 601 5.17 -19.23 -29.19
CA GLU A 601 6.03 -19.48 -30.35
C GLU A 601 5.51 -18.81 -31.64
N ASP A 602 4.20 -18.67 -31.79
CA ASP A 602 3.55 -18.04 -32.96
C ASP A 602 3.64 -16.49 -32.98
N HIS A 603 3.89 -15.83 -31.85
CA HIS A 603 3.69 -14.38 -31.68
C HIS A 603 4.99 -13.53 -31.63
N VAL A 604 6.17 -14.14 -31.77
CA VAL A 604 7.45 -13.42 -31.60
C VAL A 604 8.07 -13.12 -32.97
N LYS A 605 7.71 -11.97 -33.55
CA LYS A 605 8.54 -11.32 -34.58
C LYS A 605 9.50 -10.36 -33.90
N ASP A 606 10.72 -10.83 -33.63
CA ASP A 606 11.79 -9.99 -33.09
C ASP A 606 12.27 -8.98 -34.15
N ASN A 607 11.69 -7.79 -34.18
CA ASN A 607 12.12 -6.71 -35.08
C ASN A 607 13.12 -5.78 -34.36
N PHE A 608 14.32 -6.31 -34.12
CA PHE A 608 15.38 -5.67 -33.33
C PHE A 608 15.79 -4.28 -33.82
N ASP A 609 15.79 -4.08 -35.13
CA ASP A 609 16.22 -2.82 -35.75
C ASP A 609 15.20 -1.70 -35.47
N GLU A 610 13.89 -2.02 -35.44
CA GLU A 610 12.84 -1.07 -35.04
C GLU A 610 12.96 -0.69 -33.56
N LEU A 611 13.21 -1.67 -32.67
CA LEU A 611 13.39 -1.42 -31.24
C LEU A 611 14.61 -0.53 -30.98
N LYS A 612 15.73 -0.83 -31.63
CA LYS A 612 16.95 -0.02 -31.49
C LYS A 612 16.73 1.40 -31.99
N ALA A 613 15.97 1.59 -33.08
CA ALA A 613 15.67 2.91 -33.62
C ALA A 613 14.69 3.73 -32.76
N SER A 614 13.88 3.09 -31.91
CA SER A 614 12.84 3.77 -31.12
C SER A 614 13.30 4.24 -29.73
N LEU A 615 14.41 3.70 -29.22
CA LEU A 615 14.94 3.99 -27.88
C LEU A 615 15.96 5.16 -27.91
N PRO A 616 15.74 6.22 -27.11
CA PRO A 616 16.71 7.30 -26.96
C PRO A 616 17.87 6.90 -26.04
N GLU A 617 18.97 7.64 -26.14
CA GLU A 617 20.08 7.54 -25.20
C GLU A 617 19.66 8.05 -23.81
N VAL A 618 20.05 7.31 -22.75
CA VAL A 618 19.67 7.56 -21.35
C VAL A 618 20.92 7.56 -20.46
N PRO A 619 21.77 8.60 -20.54
CA PRO A 619 23.11 8.60 -19.93
C PRO A 619 23.10 8.71 -18.40
N MET A 620 21.95 8.95 -17.77
CA MET A 620 21.85 9.21 -16.32
C MET A 620 21.65 7.96 -15.46
N ILE A 621 21.52 6.79 -16.10
CA ILE A 621 21.40 5.50 -15.43
C ILE A 621 22.80 5.01 -15.03
N ARG A 622 22.98 4.80 -13.72
CA ARG A 622 24.22 4.36 -13.08
C ARG A 622 24.29 2.85 -12.97
N SER A 623 23.18 2.23 -12.53
CA SER A 623 23.07 0.79 -12.40
C SER A 623 21.77 0.30 -13.03
N PHE A 624 21.82 -0.88 -13.63
CA PHE A 624 20.65 -1.54 -14.22
C PHE A 624 20.55 -2.96 -13.71
N TYR A 625 19.39 -3.29 -13.15
CA TYR A 625 19.10 -4.59 -12.56
C TYR A 625 17.81 -5.16 -13.16
N LEU A 626 17.88 -6.35 -13.74
CA LEU A 626 16.72 -7.09 -14.24
C LEU A 626 16.43 -8.29 -13.32
N CYS A 627 15.35 -8.20 -12.54
CA CYS A 627 14.91 -9.20 -11.56
C CYS A 627 14.03 -10.30 -12.17
N ARG A 628 14.19 -11.54 -11.70
CA ARG A 628 13.38 -12.71 -12.07
C ARG A 628 12.07 -12.82 -11.28
N GLY A 629 10.96 -13.00 -12.00
CA GLY A 629 9.87 -13.91 -11.63
C GLY A 629 9.90 -15.08 -12.63
N PHE A 630 9.98 -16.32 -12.17
CA PHE A 630 10.20 -17.46 -13.08
C PHE A 630 8.92 -17.81 -13.86
N ASP A 631 8.94 -17.64 -15.18
CA ASP A 631 8.91 -18.69 -16.23
C ASP A 631 8.57 -18.00 -17.57
N ARG A 632 9.49 -18.07 -18.55
CA ARG A 632 9.26 -17.86 -20.00
C ARG A 632 8.87 -16.44 -20.43
N PHE A 633 9.91 -15.64 -20.67
CA PHE A 633 9.78 -14.25 -21.06
C PHE A 633 9.48 -14.03 -22.56
N PHE A 634 8.78 -12.93 -22.86
CA PHE A 634 8.32 -12.54 -24.20
C PHE A 634 9.43 -12.08 -25.15
N TYR A 635 10.56 -11.58 -24.60
CA TYR A 635 11.67 -11.02 -25.37
C TYR A 635 12.92 -11.88 -25.34
N SER A 636 13.60 -11.96 -26.48
CA SER A 636 14.90 -12.62 -26.57
C SER A 636 15.95 -11.88 -25.72
N PRO A 637 16.94 -12.60 -25.15
CA PRO A 637 18.06 -12.03 -24.39
C PRO A 637 18.75 -10.82 -25.06
N ARG A 638 18.85 -10.83 -26.39
CA ARG A 638 19.43 -9.74 -27.19
C ARG A 638 18.72 -8.40 -27.01
N SER A 639 17.41 -8.40 -26.80
CA SER A 639 16.62 -7.17 -26.65
C SER A 639 17.07 -6.34 -25.46
N PHE A 640 17.42 -7.00 -24.35
CA PHE A 640 17.93 -6.33 -23.16
C PHE A 640 19.32 -5.76 -23.36
N CYS A 641 20.20 -6.46 -24.09
CA CYS A 641 21.50 -5.91 -24.45
C CYS A 641 21.37 -4.66 -25.32
N LEU A 642 20.40 -4.61 -26.24
CA LEU A 642 20.12 -3.42 -27.05
C LEU A 642 19.59 -2.25 -26.21
N ILE A 643 18.67 -2.53 -25.28
CA ILE A 643 18.15 -1.55 -24.32
C ILE A 643 19.30 -0.98 -23.47
N VAL A 644 20.12 -1.85 -22.88
CA VAL A 644 21.26 -1.47 -22.05
C VAL A 644 22.31 -0.69 -22.86
N GLY A 645 22.47 -1.00 -24.15
CA GLY A 645 23.32 -0.25 -25.07
C GLY A 645 22.99 1.24 -25.18
N THR A 646 21.78 1.67 -24.80
CA THR A 646 21.39 3.09 -24.77
C THR A 646 21.85 3.83 -23.49
N MET A 647 22.37 3.11 -22.50
CA MET A 647 22.82 3.64 -21.20
C MET A 647 24.32 3.93 -21.23
N SER A 648 24.76 4.93 -22.00
CA SER A 648 26.18 5.15 -22.35
C SER A 648 27.15 5.36 -21.18
N ARG A 649 26.65 5.65 -19.97
CA ARG A 649 27.44 5.87 -18.75
C ARG A 649 27.16 4.84 -17.65
N LEU A 650 26.54 3.71 -18.00
CA LEU A 650 26.20 2.63 -17.06
C LEU A 650 27.46 2.06 -16.39
N GLY A 651 27.50 2.04 -15.06
CA GLY A 651 28.62 1.54 -14.27
C GLY A 651 28.46 0.09 -13.81
N SER A 652 27.22 -0.33 -13.50
CA SER A 652 26.91 -1.66 -12.98
C SER A 652 25.73 -2.27 -13.74
N LEU A 653 25.86 -3.52 -14.17
CA LEU A 653 24.86 -4.24 -14.95
C LEU A 653 24.62 -5.62 -14.35
N THR A 654 23.37 -5.91 -14.01
CA THR A 654 22.92 -7.24 -13.60
C THR A 654 21.74 -7.70 -14.45
N LEU A 655 21.92 -8.84 -15.14
CA LEU A 655 20.92 -9.43 -16.02
C LEU A 655 20.62 -10.87 -15.61
N ARG A 656 19.35 -11.16 -15.29
CA ARG A 656 18.87 -12.52 -15.04
C ARG A 656 17.98 -12.96 -16.21
N LEU A 657 18.55 -13.72 -17.13
CA LEU A 657 17.98 -14.12 -18.42
C LEU A 657 17.70 -15.63 -18.47
N MET A 658 16.82 -16.06 -19.36
CA MET A 658 16.51 -17.47 -19.58
C MET A 658 16.05 -17.74 -21.02
N SER A 659 16.33 -18.93 -21.54
CA SER A 659 15.75 -19.43 -22.79
C SER A 659 15.12 -20.81 -22.59
N GLN A 660 13.84 -20.94 -22.94
CA GLN A 660 13.06 -22.19 -22.81
C GLN A 660 12.22 -22.51 -24.06
N ARG A 661 12.56 -21.91 -25.22
CA ARG A 661 11.88 -22.18 -26.50
C ARG A 661 12.43 -23.45 -27.16
N GLY A 662 11.86 -23.86 -28.30
CA GLY A 662 12.39 -24.97 -29.09
C GLY A 662 13.91 -24.86 -29.38
N PRO A 663 14.60 -25.99 -29.62
CA PRO A 663 16.07 -26.05 -29.77
C PRO A 663 16.67 -25.06 -30.79
N GLU A 664 16.02 -24.84 -31.93
CA GLU A 664 16.46 -23.86 -32.94
C GLU A 664 16.50 -22.43 -32.39
N ASN A 665 15.48 -22.04 -31.61
CA ASN A 665 15.38 -20.73 -30.98
C ASN A 665 16.41 -20.57 -29.87
N VAL A 666 16.65 -21.61 -29.06
CA VAL A 666 17.70 -21.61 -28.02
C VAL A 666 19.07 -21.34 -28.64
N LEU A 667 19.41 -22.05 -29.73
CA LEU A 667 20.65 -21.85 -30.46
C LEU A 667 20.76 -20.42 -31.01
N LYS A 668 19.68 -19.92 -31.63
CA LYS A 668 19.62 -18.57 -32.18
C LYS A 668 19.79 -17.50 -31.10
N GLU A 669 19.01 -17.55 -30.03
CA GLU A 669 19.01 -16.60 -28.91
C GLU A 669 20.37 -16.58 -28.19
N ARG A 670 20.99 -17.76 -27.99
CA ARG A 670 22.35 -17.87 -27.40
C ARG A 670 23.39 -17.15 -28.28
N ASN A 671 23.36 -17.39 -29.58
CA ASN A 671 24.29 -16.75 -30.53
C ASN A 671 24.03 -15.24 -30.67
N GLU A 672 22.77 -14.83 -30.61
CA GLU A 672 22.36 -13.43 -30.64
C GLU A 672 22.77 -12.68 -29.38
N LEU A 673 22.63 -13.31 -28.20
CA LEU A 673 23.14 -12.81 -26.93
C LEU A 673 24.66 -12.59 -27.02
N ALA A 674 25.41 -13.61 -27.46
CA ALA A 674 26.87 -13.52 -27.61
C ALA A 674 27.29 -12.33 -28.48
N ARG A 675 26.67 -12.15 -29.65
CA ARG A 675 26.96 -11.00 -30.54
C ARG A 675 26.58 -9.65 -29.91
N SER A 676 25.55 -9.62 -29.07
CA SER A 676 25.02 -8.39 -28.48
C SER A 676 25.88 -7.83 -27.34
N LEU A 677 26.74 -8.65 -26.73
CA LEU A 677 27.68 -8.21 -25.68
C LEU A 677 28.61 -7.08 -26.18
N ASN A 678 28.98 -7.12 -27.47
CA ASN A 678 29.79 -6.08 -28.11
C ASN A 678 29.09 -4.71 -28.18
N GLY A 679 27.77 -4.65 -28.09
CA GLY A 679 26.99 -3.42 -28.05
C GLY A 679 26.84 -2.79 -26.66
N LEU A 680 27.28 -3.47 -25.60
CA LEU A 680 27.18 -2.96 -24.23
C LEU A 680 28.24 -1.86 -23.96
N PRO A 681 27.90 -0.82 -23.17
CA PRO A 681 28.80 0.30 -22.87
C PRO A 681 30.16 -0.11 -22.29
N SER A 682 31.22 0.62 -22.66
CA SER A 682 32.56 0.45 -22.07
C SER A 682 32.68 1.02 -20.66
N SER A 683 31.70 1.79 -20.20
CA SER A 683 31.63 2.36 -18.85
C SER A 683 31.28 1.33 -17.77
N ILE A 684 30.96 0.08 -18.13
CA ILE A 684 30.59 -0.96 -17.18
C ILE A 684 31.84 -1.43 -16.44
N HIS A 685 31.85 -1.26 -15.12
CA HIS A 685 32.92 -1.73 -14.24
C HIS A 685 32.50 -2.98 -13.44
N GLN A 686 31.20 -3.21 -13.27
CA GLN A 686 30.63 -4.39 -12.60
C GLN A 686 29.60 -5.05 -13.52
N PHE A 687 29.78 -6.33 -13.79
CA PHE A 687 28.93 -7.11 -14.69
C PHE A 687 28.52 -8.43 -14.05
N ASP A 688 27.21 -8.70 -13.99
CA ASP A 688 26.63 -9.95 -13.50
C ASP A 688 25.57 -10.47 -14.48
N LEU A 689 25.76 -11.68 -15.01
CA LEU A 689 24.86 -12.29 -15.97
C LEU A 689 24.52 -13.74 -15.58
N ASP A 690 23.24 -14.00 -15.29
CA ASP A 690 22.67 -15.34 -15.22
C ASP A 690 21.94 -15.63 -16.53
N TYR A 691 22.35 -16.67 -17.22
CA TYR A 691 21.71 -17.15 -18.44
C TYR A 691 21.35 -18.63 -18.32
N TYR A 692 20.10 -18.88 -17.93
CA TYR A 692 19.59 -20.23 -17.73
C TYR A 692 18.96 -20.83 -19.00
N VAL A 693 19.36 -22.04 -19.35
CA VAL A 693 18.75 -22.87 -20.38
C VAL A 693 18.54 -24.27 -19.82
N ASN A 694 17.40 -24.90 -20.12
CA ASN A 694 17.19 -26.29 -19.71
C ASN A 694 18.28 -27.19 -20.32
N PRO A 695 18.97 -28.04 -19.53
CA PRO A 695 20.10 -28.82 -20.02
C PRO A 695 19.77 -29.76 -21.20
N ARG A 696 18.55 -30.32 -21.26
CA ARG A 696 18.13 -31.17 -22.40
C ARG A 696 17.93 -30.33 -23.66
N LEU A 697 17.23 -29.20 -23.54
CA LEU A 697 17.02 -28.28 -24.66
C LEU A 697 18.34 -27.73 -25.19
N LEU A 698 19.30 -27.46 -24.31
CA LEU A 698 20.64 -27.03 -24.71
C LEU A 698 21.35 -28.11 -25.54
N LEU A 699 21.35 -29.37 -25.08
CA LEU A 699 21.97 -30.48 -25.81
C LEU A 699 21.34 -30.67 -27.20
N ASP A 700 20.01 -30.62 -27.26
CA ASP A 700 19.28 -30.71 -28.52
C ASP A 700 19.65 -29.52 -29.44
N ALA A 701 19.73 -28.30 -28.90
CA ALA A 701 20.10 -27.09 -29.63
C ALA A 701 21.53 -27.13 -30.17
N MET A 702 22.48 -27.61 -29.37
CA MET A 702 23.89 -27.71 -29.76
C MET A 702 24.13 -28.83 -30.79
N SER A 703 23.26 -29.85 -30.80
CA SER A 703 23.29 -30.91 -31.81
C SER A 703 22.84 -30.45 -33.20
N LEU A 704 22.06 -29.37 -33.31
CA LEU A 704 21.57 -28.85 -34.59
C LEU A 704 22.67 -28.18 -35.43
N ALA A 705 23.66 -27.57 -34.78
CA ALA A 705 24.78 -26.91 -35.44
C ALA A 705 26.06 -27.13 -34.62
N PRO A 706 26.69 -28.32 -34.72
CA PRO A 706 27.90 -28.63 -33.99
C PRO A 706 29.01 -27.67 -34.39
N THR A 707 29.59 -27.00 -33.39
CA THR A 707 30.70 -26.06 -33.55
C THR A 707 31.89 -26.55 -32.72
N GLU A 708 33.10 -26.27 -33.18
CA GLU A 708 34.33 -26.63 -32.44
C GLU A 708 34.51 -25.78 -31.17
N GLU A 709 33.84 -24.63 -31.09
CA GLU A 709 33.91 -23.67 -30.00
C GLU A 709 32.53 -23.05 -29.70
N ASP A 710 32.18 -22.91 -28.41
CA ASP A 710 30.98 -22.19 -27.99
C ASP A 710 31.15 -20.67 -28.13
N ILE A 711 30.36 -20.08 -29.04
CA ILE A 711 30.41 -18.65 -29.38
C ILE A 711 30.16 -17.77 -28.15
N LEU A 712 29.25 -18.17 -27.24
CA LEU A 712 28.97 -17.37 -26.04
C LEU A 712 30.16 -17.35 -25.07
N SER A 713 30.80 -18.49 -24.85
CA SER A 713 32.04 -18.60 -24.04
C SER A 713 33.13 -17.68 -24.56
N ARG A 714 33.36 -17.69 -25.88
CA ARG A 714 34.35 -16.81 -26.51
C ARG A 714 34.03 -15.33 -26.33
N GLU A 715 32.78 -14.92 -26.61
CA GLU A 715 32.42 -13.50 -26.53
C GLU A 715 32.38 -12.99 -25.07
N LEU A 716 32.02 -13.83 -24.09
CA LEU A 716 32.14 -13.50 -22.66
C LEU A 716 33.61 -13.38 -22.22
N CYS A 717 34.49 -14.25 -22.74
CA CYS A 717 35.94 -14.13 -22.52
C CYS A 717 36.47 -12.79 -23.03
N LYS A 718 36.12 -12.40 -24.27
CA LYS A 718 36.48 -11.08 -24.82
C LYS A 718 35.89 -9.93 -24.01
N PHE A 719 34.66 -10.09 -23.50
CA PHE A 719 34.00 -9.09 -22.69
C PHE A 719 34.71 -8.89 -21.34
N SER A 720 35.14 -9.96 -20.69
CA SER A 720 35.82 -9.88 -19.38
C SER A 720 37.20 -9.21 -19.46
N GLN A 721 37.83 -9.21 -20.64
CA GLN A 721 39.12 -8.57 -20.91
C GLN A 721 39.05 -7.04 -21.13
N ARG A 722 37.84 -6.45 -21.12
CA ARG A 722 37.67 -5.00 -21.36
C ARG A 722 38.39 -4.15 -20.31
N GLU A 723 39.06 -3.10 -20.79
CA GLU A 723 39.64 -2.09 -19.92
C GLU A 723 38.54 -1.38 -19.13
N GLY A 724 38.74 -1.26 -17.81
CA GLY A 724 37.79 -0.65 -16.88
C GLY A 724 36.92 -1.65 -16.14
N LEU A 725 36.69 -2.86 -16.68
CA LEU A 725 35.93 -3.89 -15.99
C LEU A 725 36.69 -4.38 -14.75
N LYS A 726 36.05 -4.37 -13.58
CA LYS A 726 36.60 -4.74 -12.28
C LYS A 726 36.01 -6.03 -11.76
N ASP A 727 34.70 -6.19 -11.88
CA ASP A 727 33.97 -7.33 -11.33
C ASP A 727 33.17 -8.00 -12.45
N PHE A 728 33.35 -9.30 -12.62
CA PHE A 728 32.66 -10.11 -13.62
C PHE A 728 32.09 -11.36 -12.94
N SER A 729 30.78 -11.55 -13.07
CA SER A 729 30.04 -12.72 -12.62
C SER A 729 29.25 -13.32 -13.78
N PHE A 730 29.32 -14.64 -13.93
CA PHE A 730 28.49 -15.37 -14.88
C PHE A 730 27.97 -16.69 -14.31
N GLU A 731 26.67 -16.90 -14.46
CA GLU A 731 25.98 -18.14 -14.12
C GLU A 731 25.29 -18.72 -15.36
N GLY A 732 25.58 -19.97 -15.71
CA GLY A 732 24.93 -20.62 -16.87
C GLY A 732 25.81 -21.67 -17.56
N SER A 733 25.30 -22.23 -18.66
CA SER A 733 26.06 -23.23 -19.43
C SER A 733 27.15 -22.56 -20.27
N ILE A 734 28.41 -22.92 -20.01
CA ILE A 734 29.60 -22.34 -20.63
C ILE A 734 30.68 -23.40 -20.81
N GLU A 735 31.71 -23.12 -21.61
CA GLU A 735 32.93 -23.92 -21.70
C GLU A 735 34.06 -23.27 -20.87
N PRO A 736 35.09 -24.05 -20.45
CA PRO A 736 36.27 -23.50 -19.75
C PRO A 736 36.99 -22.38 -20.52
N THR A 737 36.71 -22.25 -21.82
CA THR A 737 37.25 -21.22 -22.71
C THR A 737 36.87 -19.79 -22.32
N ILE A 738 35.85 -19.62 -21.45
CA ILE A 738 35.54 -18.33 -20.83
C ILE A 738 36.72 -17.75 -20.03
N PHE A 739 37.54 -18.61 -19.43
CA PHE A 739 38.76 -18.22 -18.72
C PHE A 739 39.97 -18.14 -19.65
N TRP A 740 40.00 -18.94 -20.71
CA TRP A 740 41.15 -19.02 -21.61
C TRP A 740 40.74 -19.51 -22.99
N PRO A 741 40.69 -18.65 -24.02
CA PRO A 741 40.24 -19.04 -25.35
C PRO A 741 41.22 -20.06 -25.96
N PRO A 742 40.73 -21.01 -26.78
CA PRO A 742 41.60 -21.88 -27.56
C PRO A 742 42.33 -21.05 -28.62
N GLU A 743 43.59 -21.37 -28.88
CA GLU A 743 44.49 -20.63 -29.76
C GLU A 743 43.82 -20.24 -31.10
N SER A 744 43.41 -18.97 -31.29
CA SER A 744 43.19 -18.40 -32.64
C SER A 744 43.23 -16.86 -32.71
N ASP A 745 44.01 -16.39 -33.70
CA ASP A 745 44.06 -15.13 -34.47
C ASP A 745 44.51 -13.77 -33.88
N THR A 746 44.79 -13.62 -32.59
CA THR A 746 45.54 -12.43 -32.11
C THR A 746 46.95 -12.81 -31.71
N ALA A 747 47.96 -12.11 -32.25
CA ALA A 747 49.38 -12.28 -31.89
C ALA A 747 49.70 -11.93 -30.42
N GLU A 748 48.71 -11.45 -29.67
CA GLU A 748 48.81 -11.06 -28.26
C GLU A 748 48.10 -12.10 -27.38
N GLU A 749 48.80 -12.55 -26.35
CA GLU A 749 48.27 -13.46 -25.33
C GLU A 749 47.12 -12.80 -24.54
N PRO A 750 46.09 -13.56 -24.12
CA PRO A 750 44.95 -13.01 -23.40
C PRO A 750 45.37 -12.34 -22.08
N HIS A 751 44.79 -11.16 -21.80
CA HIS A 751 45.16 -10.32 -20.67
C HIS A 751 43.96 -9.56 -20.09
N TRP A 752 43.91 -9.44 -18.76
CA TRP A 752 42.82 -8.79 -18.02
C TRP A 752 43.33 -7.58 -17.23
N PRO A 753 43.45 -6.40 -17.85
CA PRO A 753 44.21 -5.27 -17.29
C PRO A 753 43.61 -4.66 -16.01
N SER A 754 42.29 -4.77 -15.83
CA SER A 754 41.55 -4.11 -14.74
C SER A 754 40.78 -5.05 -13.81
N LEU A 755 40.55 -6.31 -14.21
CA LEU A 755 39.67 -7.24 -13.51
C LEU A 755 40.25 -7.64 -12.15
N LYS A 756 39.42 -7.54 -11.11
CA LYS A 756 39.71 -7.83 -9.71
C LYS A 756 38.99 -9.07 -9.22
N ALA A 757 37.70 -9.19 -9.56
CA ALA A 757 36.85 -10.31 -9.18
C ALA A 757 36.32 -11.04 -10.44
N PHE A 758 36.46 -12.36 -10.46
CA PHE A 758 35.89 -13.22 -11.51
C PHE A 758 35.12 -14.39 -10.86
N GLU A 759 33.80 -14.35 -10.94
CA GLU A 759 32.93 -15.39 -10.38
C GLU A 759 32.27 -16.19 -11.52
N LEU A 760 32.32 -17.52 -11.41
CA LEU A 760 31.74 -18.41 -12.39
C LEU A 760 30.93 -19.52 -11.72
N THR A 761 29.67 -19.66 -12.11
CA THR A 761 28.81 -20.76 -11.68
C THR A 761 28.32 -21.53 -12.92
N PRO A 762 29.13 -22.47 -13.45
CA PRO A 762 28.74 -23.23 -14.63
C PRO A 762 27.55 -24.16 -14.35
N SER A 763 26.64 -24.28 -15.33
CA SER A 763 25.55 -25.26 -15.28
C SER A 763 26.06 -26.71 -15.36
N ASP A 764 25.19 -27.65 -15.01
CA ASP A 764 25.48 -29.09 -14.93
C ASP A 764 26.05 -29.72 -16.22
N ILE A 765 25.71 -29.13 -17.38
CA ILE A 765 26.10 -29.60 -18.71
C ILE A 765 26.70 -28.43 -19.49
N SER A 766 27.88 -28.67 -20.06
CA SER A 766 28.58 -27.73 -20.95
C SER A 766 27.94 -27.72 -22.36
N PRO A 767 28.11 -26.65 -23.15
CA PRO A 767 27.65 -26.59 -24.54
C PRO A 767 28.12 -27.75 -25.43
N LEU A 768 29.34 -28.26 -25.23
CA LEU A 768 29.90 -29.44 -25.91
C LEU A 768 29.42 -30.78 -25.31
N GLY A 769 28.50 -30.75 -24.35
CA GLY A 769 27.85 -31.92 -23.77
C GLY A 769 28.64 -32.61 -22.66
N LYS A 770 29.73 -32.02 -22.15
CA LYS A 770 30.43 -32.54 -20.97
C LYS A 770 29.56 -32.30 -19.73
N ARG A 771 29.44 -33.32 -18.87
CA ARG A 771 28.73 -33.19 -17.60
C ARG A 771 29.71 -32.78 -16.51
N LEU A 772 29.45 -31.66 -15.84
CA LEU A 772 30.25 -31.20 -14.70
C LEU A 772 29.84 -31.91 -13.42
N VAL A 773 28.58 -32.34 -13.34
CA VAL A 773 28.00 -33.04 -12.19
C VAL A 773 27.15 -34.22 -12.64
N VAL A 774 27.16 -35.30 -11.87
CA VAL A 774 26.45 -36.55 -12.16
C VAL A 774 25.65 -37.03 -10.96
N ARG A 775 24.49 -37.65 -11.22
CA ARG A 775 23.71 -38.33 -10.18
C ARG A 775 24.33 -39.69 -9.88
N ASN A 776 24.53 -40.00 -8.61
CA ASN A 776 24.93 -41.35 -8.21
C ASN A 776 23.72 -42.31 -8.33
N VAL A 777 23.82 -43.27 -9.25
CA VAL A 777 22.72 -44.23 -9.56
C VAL A 777 22.68 -45.41 -8.56
N TRP A 778 23.58 -45.45 -7.58
CA TRP A 778 23.80 -46.62 -6.71
C TRP A 778 23.01 -46.65 -5.38
N ARG A 779 22.12 -45.69 -5.08
CA ARG A 779 21.30 -45.71 -3.85
C ARG A 779 19.80 -45.58 -4.12
N SER A 780 19.04 -46.29 -3.27
CA SER A 780 17.61 -46.65 -3.30
C SER A 780 16.64 -45.57 -3.85
N PRO A 781 15.50 -45.95 -4.49
CA PRO A 781 14.60 -45.03 -5.20
C PRO A 781 13.84 -43.99 -4.34
N ASP A 782 13.90 -44.08 -3.01
CA ASP A 782 13.03 -43.32 -2.11
C ASP A 782 13.71 -42.12 -1.41
N SER A 783 14.90 -41.69 -1.86
CA SER A 783 15.62 -40.54 -1.27
C SER A 783 16.17 -39.59 -2.34
N TRP A 784 16.19 -38.28 -2.05
CA TRP A 784 16.83 -37.26 -2.87
C TRP A 784 18.21 -37.73 -3.32
N HIS A 785 18.43 -37.90 -4.63
CA HIS A 785 19.70 -38.39 -5.18
C HIS A 785 20.73 -37.24 -5.24
N PRO A 786 21.81 -37.28 -4.44
CA PRO A 786 22.81 -36.22 -4.46
C PRO A 786 23.56 -36.20 -5.80
N MET A 787 23.90 -34.99 -6.26
CA MET A 787 24.70 -34.74 -7.46
C MET A 787 26.15 -34.51 -7.04
N TYR A 788 27.07 -35.19 -7.72
CA TYR A 788 28.50 -35.18 -7.42
C TYR A 788 29.29 -34.58 -8.59
N PRO A 789 30.40 -33.88 -8.33
CA PRO A 789 31.27 -33.33 -9.36
C PRO A 789 31.97 -34.44 -10.16
N VAL A 790 32.21 -34.18 -11.45
CA VAL A 790 33.03 -35.03 -12.32
C VAL A 790 34.44 -34.46 -12.34
N ASP A 791 35.34 -35.08 -11.58
CA ASP A 791 36.70 -34.56 -11.31
C ASP A 791 37.45 -34.11 -12.56
N ASP A 792 37.53 -34.94 -13.61
CA ASP A 792 38.29 -34.60 -14.82
C ASP A 792 37.75 -33.33 -15.49
N VAL A 793 36.42 -33.20 -15.57
CA VAL A 793 35.76 -32.04 -16.20
C VAL A 793 35.88 -30.80 -15.32
N ALA A 794 35.66 -30.92 -14.00
CA ALA A 794 35.83 -29.80 -13.07
C ALA A 794 37.26 -29.26 -13.08
N ASN A 795 38.26 -30.14 -13.16
CA ASN A 795 39.67 -29.75 -13.25
C ASN A 795 40.03 -28.99 -14.53
N GLU A 796 39.29 -29.18 -15.64
CA GLU A 796 39.48 -28.34 -16.84
C GLU A 796 39.16 -26.87 -16.53
N TYR A 797 38.05 -26.59 -15.82
CA TYR A 797 37.69 -25.24 -15.38
C TYR A 797 38.70 -24.68 -14.39
N PHE A 798 39.09 -25.47 -13.39
CA PHE A 798 40.06 -25.05 -12.38
C PHE A 798 41.43 -24.72 -12.98
N THR A 799 41.87 -25.50 -13.97
CA THR A 799 43.12 -25.26 -14.70
C THR A 799 43.03 -23.99 -15.55
N ALA A 800 41.91 -23.80 -16.25
CA ALA A 800 41.69 -22.61 -17.06
C ALA A 800 41.63 -21.33 -16.19
N ALA A 801 40.96 -21.41 -15.03
CA ALA A 801 40.92 -20.34 -14.04
C ALA A 801 42.31 -19.96 -13.53
N ALA A 802 43.17 -20.94 -13.20
CA ALA A 802 44.55 -20.68 -12.79
C ALA A 802 45.32 -19.87 -13.86
N ARG A 803 45.17 -20.25 -15.14
CA ARG A 803 45.80 -19.55 -16.28
C ARG A 803 45.25 -18.13 -16.44
N CYS A 804 43.94 -17.95 -16.31
CA CYS A 804 43.30 -16.64 -16.34
C CYS A 804 43.87 -15.71 -15.26
N VAL A 805 43.89 -16.16 -14.00
CA VAL A 805 44.42 -15.38 -12.87
C VAL A 805 45.89 -15.01 -13.06
N SER A 806 46.69 -15.89 -13.67
CA SER A 806 48.10 -15.60 -13.99
C SER A 806 48.28 -14.37 -14.90
N ARG A 807 47.23 -13.96 -15.62
CA ARG A 807 47.20 -12.80 -16.53
C ARG A 807 46.29 -11.67 -16.04
N MET A 808 45.82 -11.73 -14.80
CA MET A 808 45.03 -10.70 -14.13
C MET A 808 45.90 -9.93 -13.11
N PRO A 809 46.64 -8.88 -13.48
CA PRO A 809 47.56 -8.16 -12.59
C PRO A 809 46.90 -7.54 -11.34
N LYS A 810 45.57 -7.44 -11.29
CA LYS A 810 44.81 -6.90 -10.16
C LYS A 810 43.90 -7.95 -9.52
N ALA A 811 44.15 -9.25 -9.74
CA ALA A 811 43.33 -10.32 -9.20
C ALA A 811 43.26 -10.25 -7.67
N GLU A 812 42.05 -10.07 -7.17
CA GLU A 812 41.74 -10.04 -5.74
C GLU A 812 40.96 -11.30 -5.33
N TYR A 813 40.04 -11.74 -6.20
CA TYR A 813 39.12 -12.84 -5.96
C TYR A 813 38.78 -13.60 -7.26
N LEU A 814 38.73 -14.92 -7.21
CA LEU A 814 38.13 -15.75 -8.26
C LEU A 814 37.38 -16.92 -7.63
N SER A 815 36.18 -17.23 -8.12
CA SER A 815 35.43 -18.42 -7.71
C SER A 815 34.92 -19.23 -8.89
N VAL A 816 34.93 -20.55 -8.74
CA VAL A 816 34.23 -21.50 -9.60
C VAL A 816 33.33 -22.37 -8.72
N GLU A 817 32.03 -22.09 -8.71
CA GLU A 817 31.03 -22.83 -7.93
C GLU A 817 30.30 -23.84 -8.81
N LEU A 818 30.36 -25.12 -8.44
CA LEU A 818 29.65 -26.20 -9.11
C LEU A 818 28.24 -26.34 -8.52
N LYS A 819 27.23 -26.56 -9.38
CA LYS A 819 25.84 -26.83 -8.99
C LYS A 819 25.62 -28.29 -8.54
N ASP A 820 26.52 -28.81 -7.73
CA ASP A 820 26.38 -30.12 -7.10
C ASP A 820 25.56 -30.00 -5.79
N SER A 821 25.37 -31.10 -5.05
CA SER A 821 24.58 -31.06 -3.82
C SER A 821 25.25 -30.36 -2.64
N TRP A 822 26.52 -30.00 -2.75
CA TRP A 822 27.34 -29.41 -1.69
C TRP A 822 27.84 -28.01 -2.01
N SER A 823 27.45 -27.43 -3.15
CA SER A 823 27.99 -26.17 -3.68
C SER A 823 29.53 -26.21 -3.69
N THR A 824 30.11 -27.28 -4.25
CA THR A 824 31.55 -27.44 -4.36
C THR A 824 32.15 -26.23 -5.07
N THR A 825 33.00 -25.49 -4.37
CA THR A 825 33.51 -24.19 -4.83
C THR A 825 35.02 -24.14 -4.72
N LEU A 826 35.70 -23.84 -5.84
CA LEU A 826 37.10 -23.45 -5.83
C LEU A 826 37.19 -21.93 -5.70
N VAL A 827 37.88 -21.44 -4.67
CA VAL A 827 38.08 -20.01 -4.41
C VAL A 827 39.56 -19.69 -4.39
N PHE A 828 39.96 -18.69 -5.18
CA PHE A 828 41.22 -17.98 -5.03
C PHE A 828 40.95 -16.62 -4.41
N CYS A 829 41.66 -16.27 -3.33
CA CYS A 829 41.48 -14.99 -2.64
C CYS A 829 42.82 -14.45 -2.13
N THR A 830 43.05 -13.15 -2.32
CA THR A 830 44.25 -12.44 -1.83
C THR A 830 43.95 -11.54 -0.63
N GLY A 831 42.68 -11.40 -0.24
CA GLY A 831 42.16 -10.29 0.54
C GLY A 831 41.49 -10.66 1.86
N TYR A 832 42.08 -11.53 2.68
CA TYR A 832 41.71 -11.62 4.10
C TYR A 832 42.61 -10.66 4.92
N PRO A 833 42.23 -9.39 5.11
CA PRO A 833 43.08 -8.40 5.81
C PRO A 833 43.31 -8.71 7.29
N ASN A 834 42.63 -9.70 7.87
CA ASN A 834 42.66 -10.02 9.30
C ASN A 834 43.23 -11.41 9.63
N ASP A 835 43.60 -12.23 8.64
CA ASP A 835 44.17 -13.56 8.90
C ASP A 835 45.26 -13.93 7.89
N PRO A 836 46.56 -13.80 8.24
CA PRO A 836 47.67 -14.18 7.37
C PRO A 836 47.84 -15.70 7.20
N ASP A 837 47.07 -16.52 7.93
CA ASP A 837 47.09 -17.97 7.86
C ASP A 837 46.00 -18.55 6.93
N GLU A 838 45.10 -17.72 6.38
CA GLU A 838 44.11 -18.15 5.37
C GLU A 838 44.79 -18.63 4.08
N PRO A 839 44.36 -19.78 3.51
CA PRO A 839 44.91 -20.31 2.27
C PRO A 839 44.55 -19.41 1.07
N ILE A 840 45.50 -19.19 0.16
CA ILE A 840 45.23 -18.39 -1.06
C ILE A 840 44.30 -19.12 -2.04
N LEU A 841 44.19 -20.45 -1.90
CA LEU A 841 43.33 -21.32 -2.68
C LEU A 841 42.56 -22.25 -1.74
N ARG A 842 41.23 -22.21 -1.78
CA ARG A 842 40.36 -23.11 -1.02
C ARG A 842 39.49 -23.91 -1.97
N LEU A 843 39.38 -25.22 -1.75
CA LEU A 843 38.33 -26.04 -2.34
C LEU A 843 37.38 -26.46 -1.22
N SER A 844 36.19 -25.88 -1.21
CA SER A 844 35.16 -26.15 -0.20
C SER A 844 34.02 -26.99 -0.79
N GLY A 845 33.36 -27.81 0.03
CA GLY A 845 32.18 -28.60 -0.32
C GLY A 845 32.35 -30.11 -0.16
N GLY A 846 31.41 -30.77 0.53
CA GLY A 846 31.44 -32.21 0.85
C GLY A 846 31.23 -33.18 -0.34
N GLY A 847 31.27 -32.72 -1.58
CA GLY A 847 31.03 -33.52 -2.79
C GLY A 847 32.18 -34.44 -3.21
N GLY A 848 33.34 -34.36 -2.54
CA GLY A 848 34.49 -35.23 -2.79
C GLY A 848 35.30 -34.88 -4.05
N ALA A 849 35.15 -33.67 -4.59
CA ALA A 849 35.96 -33.18 -5.71
C ALA A 849 37.45 -33.16 -5.37
N LYS A 850 38.30 -33.52 -6.33
CA LYS A 850 39.75 -33.51 -6.15
C LYS A 850 40.45 -32.57 -7.12
N ILE A 851 41.46 -31.86 -6.65
CA ILE A 851 42.37 -31.10 -7.51
C ILE A 851 43.41 -32.06 -8.09
N SER A 852 43.51 -32.10 -9.41
CA SER A 852 44.53 -32.90 -10.11
C SER A 852 45.93 -32.31 -9.90
N GLY A 853 46.97 -33.13 -9.92
CA GLY A 853 48.35 -32.64 -9.80
C GLY A 853 48.77 -31.66 -10.91
N GLY A 854 48.12 -31.74 -12.10
CA GLY A 854 48.30 -30.77 -13.17
C GLY A 854 47.69 -29.40 -12.83
N THR A 855 46.47 -29.40 -12.29
CA THR A 855 45.76 -28.21 -11.81
C THR A 855 46.52 -27.52 -10.68
N GLU A 856 46.99 -28.28 -9.68
CA GLU A 856 47.77 -27.74 -8.56
C GLU A 856 49.07 -27.09 -9.03
N LYS A 857 49.75 -27.71 -10.00
CA LYS A 857 50.99 -27.16 -10.59
C LYS A 857 50.76 -25.80 -11.26
N GLU A 858 49.64 -25.64 -11.98
CA GLU A 858 49.29 -24.36 -12.59
C GLU A 858 48.97 -23.29 -11.53
N TRP A 859 48.21 -23.62 -10.48
CA TRP A 859 47.96 -22.67 -9.40
C TRP A 859 49.21 -22.26 -8.62
N ARG A 860 50.16 -23.18 -8.42
CA ARG A 860 51.47 -22.87 -7.82
C ARG A 860 52.24 -21.86 -8.66
N LYS A 861 52.27 -22.05 -9.98
CA LYS A 861 52.86 -21.09 -10.93
C LYS A 861 52.14 -19.74 -10.89
N THR A 862 50.82 -19.73 -10.80
CA THR A 862 50.02 -18.51 -10.68
C THR A 862 50.32 -17.75 -9.39
N ALA A 863 50.46 -18.43 -8.26
CA ALA A 863 50.85 -17.83 -6.99
C ALA A 863 52.26 -17.18 -7.08
N GLU A 864 53.22 -17.85 -7.72
CA GLU A 864 54.56 -17.30 -7.97
C GLU A 864 54.52 -16.01 -8.81
N ILE A 865 53.69 -15.97 -9.86
CA ILE A 865 53.52 -14.78 -10.72
C ILE A 865 53.00 -13.57 -9.92
N HIS A 866 52.11 -13.82 -8.95
CA HIS A 866 51.56 -12.78 -8.06
C HIS A 866 52.43 -12.48 -6.84
N ASN A 867 53.62 -13.10 -6.72
CA ASN A 867 54.49 -13.00 -5.54
C ASN A 867 53.80 -13.45 -4.23
N LEU A 868 52.90 -14.43 -4.31
CA LEU A 868 52.19 -15.01 -3.19
C LEU A 868 52.83 -16.33 -2.76
N LYS A 869 52.80 -16.63 -1.45
CA LYS A 869 53.16 -17.96 -0.95
C LYS A 869 52.01 -18.92 -1.22
N PHE A 870 52.26 -19.98 -1.97
CA PHE A 870 51.23 -21.00 -2.24
C PHE A 870 50.82 -21.73 -0.96
N SER A 871 49.54 -21.62 -0.61
CA SER A 871 48.83 -22.35 0.43
C SER A 871 47.48 -22.81 -0.13
N MET A 872 47.12 -24.06 0.15
CA MET A 872 45.89 -24.66 -0.36
C MET A 872 45.20 -25.42 0.77
N GLU A 873 43.91 -25.19 0.92
CA GLU A 873 43.03 -25.94 1.82
C GLU A 873 41.98 -26.67 1.00
N VAL A 874 41.68 -27.89 1.40
CA VAL A 874 40.58 -28.68 0.86
C VAL A 874 39.73 -29.07 2.06
N ASP A 875 38.50 -28.55 2.12
CA ASP A 875 37.59 -28.87 3.21
C ASP A 875 37.16 -30.33 3.08
N GLU A 876 37.76 -31.19 3.88
CA GLU A 876 37.22 -32.53 4.12
C GLU A 876 36.08 -32.38 5.13
N GLU A 877 34.85 -32.10 4.67
CA GLU A 877 33.68 -32.46 5.48
C GLU A 877 33.69 -33.99 5.60
N GLU A 878 34.30 -34.49 6.68
CA GLU A 878 34.11 -35.86 7.12
C GLU A 878 32.61 -36.13 7.17
N ASN A 879 32.19 -37.13 6.41
CA ASN A 879 30.84 -37.67 6.39
C ASN A 879 30.53 -38.29 7.77
N GLN A 880 30.38 -37.46 8.80
CA GLN A 880 30.03 -37.88 10.15
C GLN A 880 28.53 -38.19 10.19
N GLY A 881 28.21 -39.40 9.78
CA GLY A 881 26.88 -39.98 9.97
C GLY A 881 26.41 -40.75 8.75
N ILE A 882 26.95 -41.95 8.54
CA ILE A 882 26.23 -43.22 8.33
C ILE A 882 27.34 -44.26 8.14
N ASP A 883 27.92 -44.67 9.26
CA ASP A 883 28.53 -45.99 9.42
C ASP A 883 28.31 -46.35 10.89
N ASN A 884 27.13 -46.95 11.15
CA ASN A 884 26.86 -47.92 12.20
C ASN A 884 25.33 -48.11 12.31
N GLU A 885 24.81 -49.13 11.61
CA GLU A 885 24.15 -50.29 12.22
C GLU A 885 23.44 -51.11 11.13
N SER A 886 23.97 -52.34 10.97
CA SER A 886 23.35 -53.58 10.44
C SER A 886 22.62 -53.58 9.10
#